data_AF-A0A4S1EK25-F1
#
_entry.id   AF-A0A4S1EK25-F1
#
_cell.length_a   1.000
_cell.length_b   1.000
_cell.length_c   1.000
_cell.angle_alpha   90.00
_cell.angle_beta   90.00
_cell.angle_gamma   90.00
#
_symmetry.space_group_name_H-M   'P 1'
#
loop_
_entity.id
_entity.type
_entity.pdbx_description
1 polymer ?
#
loop_
_entity_poly.entity_id
_entity_poly.type
_entity_poly.pdbx_seq_one_letter_code
_entity_poly.pdbx_strand_id
1 'polypeptide(L)'
;MFKQRLMSAAIVAVGAGLYASSAAAEDFRLAYSKAEDIEIFVENASADNWCKPELALRAVYGASGDTVALGRLLPKLGALFAQQCPQAQSATWRAVNSQGTQVADGISQGATGWALLVQTPEASVAQAVQAAAPEVAEAPASTTATPTEVVENVAPAPANTASVDAPPAPTAAEPKAASDEAKPKTGSTAAESTPEPAQAAPTAARATEPTPEATAPVAAPEIQPEVRPAIVESEPVEINKDKVAATPAKATEAKPEVPATAATVETTEPETTADTTVATEAVVTPTVGLAEFAVGDWAAPNATQRAELSAFLSTLKDQNGCKVVSQFDLGADAAYLNLVTEGVSCNAEGYAQGKGRLTLERSDGAQIMRTGDLWFSNGLIFNKPVQGLKPADLVAFNGNNAGWFGFASDADNGSHYLLKATLGQFRGGIGAWQVGPEVAVLTPKTESFRQAAQIRQEVDKALDRLALIMPNATDVRLVFSDMPQGIWNNNASELLYSVSASRRYNYRTGQPQGDWQYNLQHAQNYLFQREARAAEQKRYEEERLERERQNQLRQQARVERNNLSNYQRLQERVEAGGKDALLPMLEEDIQYRAASGANAYARLVAGQADDFARIVRVDGSKKDDATVDWPYPMRLVGQSDLKKGWYWVKGTRSLDSSILDDEDLPMTMVQLGATAAQQCEKEGCAELLEPLAVMRMQLGDPDWTPEAAQAVIDSAPEGGGLFW
;
A
#
# COMPACT_ATOMS: atom_id res chain seq x y z
N MET A 1 -57.35 23.86 9.49
CA MET A 1 -56.18 24.30 8.70
C MET A 1 -55.02 24.54 9.66
N PHE A 2 -54.11 23.58 9.81
CA PHE A 2 -52.92 23.72 10.65
C PHE A 2 -51.68 23.45 9.77
N LYS A 3 -50.82 24.45 9.61
CA LYS A 3 -49.43 24.34 9.11
C LYS A 3 -48.54 24.66 10.33
N GLN A 4 -47.81 23.73 10.93
CA GLN A 4 -46.64 22.98 10.45
C GLN A 4 -45.37 23.83 10.44
N ARG A 5 -44.47 23.55 11.40
CA ARG A 5 -43.02 23.34 11.21
C ARG A 5 -42.41 22.85 12.53
N LEU A 6 -42.03 21.57 12.54
CA LEU A 6 -41.21 20.90 13.54
C LEU A 6 -39.74 21.11 13.15
N MET A 7 -38.92 21.58 14.10
CA MET A 7 -37.48 21.42 14.08
C MET A 7 -37.13 20.10 14.76
N SER A 8 -36.32 19.28 14.10
CA SER A 8 -35.79 18.03 14.61
C SER A 8 -34.53 18.30 15.44
N ALA A 9 -34.54 17.84 16.70
CA ALA A 9 -33.36 17.72 17.54
C ALA A 9 -32.78 16.32 17.38
N ALA A 10 -31.47 16.24 17.13
CA ALA A 10 -30.70 15.01 17.10
C ALA A 10 -30.22 14.66 18.52
N ILE A 11 -30.47 13.43 18.95
CA ILE A 11 -29.90 12.84 20.17
C ILE A 11 -28.77 11.90 19.73
N VAL A 12 -27.58 12.17 20.25
CA VAL A 12 -26.38 11.32 20.15
C VAL A 12 -26.46 10.26 21.25
N ALA A 13 -26.23 8.99 20.91
CA ALA A 13 -25.93 7.93 21.86
C ALA A 13 -24.59 7.28 21.48
N VAL A 14 -23.62 7.43 22.38
CA VAL A 14 -22.29 6.81 22.34
C VAL A 14 -22.39 5.38 22.87
N GLY A 15 -21.86 4.42 22.12
CA GLY A 15 -21.62 3.05 22.58
C GLY A 15 -20.25 2.58 22.08
N ALA A 16 -19.28 2.54 23.00
CA ALA A 16 -17.97 1.96 22.76
C ALA A 16 -18.02 0.43 22.97
N GLY A 17 -17.53 -0.32 21.98
CA GLY A 17 -17.36 -1.77 22.07
C GLY A 17 -16.34 -2.24 21.04
N LEU A 18 -15.19 -2.72 21.53
CA LEU A 18 -14.11 -3.33 20.76
C LEU A 18 -14.61 -4.59 20.02
N TYR A 19 -14.66 -4.54 18.69
CA TYR A 19 -14.71 -5.72 17.82
C TYR A 19 -13.87 -5.47 16.56
N ALA A 20 -13.17 -6.52 16.13
CA ALA A 20 -12.21 -6.51 15.03
C ALA A 20 -12.82 -6.00 13.72
N SER A 21 -12.10 -5.11 13.04
CA SER A 21 -12.51 -4.55 11.75
C SER A 21 -12.37 -5.60 10.63
N SER A 22 -13.43 -6.34 10.37
CA SER A 22 -13.69 -6.80 9.00
C SER A 22 -14.07 -5.57 8.18
N ALA A 23 -13.32 -5.27 7.11
CA ALA A 23 -13.69 -4.25 6.14
C ALA A 23 -15.03 -4.65 5.49
N ALA A 24 -16.13 -4.15 6.04
CA ALA A 24 -17.44 -4.27 5.43
C ALA A 24 -17.49 -3.28 4.26
N ALA A 25 -17.70 -3.78 3.05
CA ALA A 25 -18.20 -2.98 1.96
C ALA A 25 -19.51 -2.33 2.44
N GLU A 26 -19.56 -0.99 2.50
CA GLU A 26 -20.81 -0.31 2.80
C GLU A 26 -21.77 -0.52 1.62
N ASP A 27 -22.89 -1.19 1.87
CA ASP A 27 -23.97 -1.35 0.91
C ASP A 27 -24.95 -0.17 1.07
N PHE A 28 -25.08 0.68 0.05
CA PHE A 28 -25.99 1.81 0.09
C PHE A 28 -27.42 1.36 -0.21
N ARG A 29 -28.35 1.56 0.74
CA ARG A 29 -29.77 1.29 0.52
C ARG A 29 -30.39 2.36 -0.36
N LEU A 30 -30.66 2.00 -1.61
CA LEU A 30 -31.26 2.88 -2.62
C LEU A 30 -32.76 3.07 -2.42
N ALA A 31 -33.49 1.98 -2.16
CA ALA A 31 -34.94 2.02 -2.05
C ALA A 31 -35.47 0.94 -1.12
N TYR A 32 -36.63 1.21 -0.53
CA TYR A 32 -37.42 0.24 0.22
C TYR A 32 -38.87 0.31 -0.22
N SER A 33 -39.47 -0.83 -0.53
CA SER A 33 -40.88 -0.95 -0.86
C SER A 33 -41.59 -1.78 0.21
N LYS A 34 -42.34 -1.09 1.07
CA LYS A 34 -43.20 -1.77 2.06
C LYS A 34 -44.32 -2.59 1.42
N ALA A 35 -44.81 -2.18 0.25
CA ALA A 35 -45.91 -2.86 -0.44
C ALA A 35 -45.48 -4.19 -1.10
N GLU A 36 -44.21 -4.29 -1.47
CA GLU A 36 -43.63 -5.48 -2.12
C GLU A 36 -42.72 -6.27 -1.17
N ASP A 37 -42.51 -5.79 0.06
CA ASP A 37 -41.60 -6.35 1.07
C ASP A 37 -40.16 -6.57 0.55
N ILE A 38 -39.62 -5.54 -0.12
CA ILE A 38 -38.29 -5.58 -0.77
C ILE A 38 -37.44 -4.38 -0.39
N GLU A 39 -36.19 -4.64 -0.02
CA GLU A 39 -35.12 -3.65 0.08
C GLU A 39 -34.15 -3.78 -1.10
N ILE A 40 -33.80 -2.64 -1.71
CA ILE A 40 -32.86 -2.57 -2.84
C ILE A 40 -31.60 -1.85 -2.37
N PHE A 41 -30.47 -2.53 -2.49
CA PHE A 41 -29.14 -2.03 -2.18
C PHE A 41 -28.32 -1.86 -3.46
N VAL A 42 -27.46 -0.86 -3.51
CA VAL A 42 -26.36 -0.76 -4.48
C VAL A 42 -25.13 -1.35 -3.82
N GLU A 43 -24.61 -2.43 -4.39
CA GLU A 43 -23.43 -3.10 -3.85
C GLU A 43 -22.18 -2.23 -4.04
N ASN A 44 -21.29 -2.24 -3.04
CA ASN A 44 -20.00 -1.53 -3.07
C ASN A 44 -20.12 -0.02 -3.35
N ALA A 45 -21.08 0.64 -2.69
CA ALA A 45 -21.39 2.05 -2.90
C ALA A 45 -21.79 2.74 -1.60
N SER A 46 -21.38 4.01 -1.44
CA SER A 46 -21.85 4.91 -0.38
C SER A 46 -22.88 5.91 -0.91
N ALA A 47 -23.54 6.65 -0.01
CA ALA A 47 -24.55 7.65 -0.37
C ALA A 47 -24.03 8.73 -1.33
N ASP A 48 -22.73 9.02 -1.32
CA ASP A 48 -22.11 10.05 -2.15
C ASP A 48 -21.58 9.51 -3.50
N ASN A 49 -21.50 8.19 -3.70
CA ASN A 49 -20.84 7.58 -4.87
C ASN A 49 -21.58 6.37 -5.48
N TRP A 50 -22.89 6.25 -5.22
CA TRP A 50 -23.68 5.14 -5.77
C TRP A 50 -24.05 5.30 -7.24
N CYS A 51 -24.08 6.54 -7.74
CA CYS A 51 -24.55 6.81 -9.09
C CYS A 51 -23.46 6.53 -10.14
N LYS A 52 -23.61 5.43 -10.89
CA LYS A 52 -22.70 4.98 -11.95
C LYS A 52 -23.47 4.60 -13.23
N PRO A 53 -22.80 4.53 -14.40
CA PRO A 53 -23.44 4.10 -15.65
C PRO A 53 -23.96 2.66 -15.62
N GLU A 54 -23.28 1.77 -14.89
CA GLU A 54 -23.69 0.40 -14.62
C GLU A 54 -23.84 0.22 -13.11
N LEU A 55 -25.04 -0.17 -12.68
CA LEU A 55 -25.38 -0.37 -11.28
C LEU A 55 -25.36 -1.87 -10.92
N ALA A 56 -24.78 -2.21 -9.77
CA ALA A 56 -24.88 -3.55 -9.18
C ALA A 56 -25.91 -3.50 -8.06
N LEU A 57 -27.07 -4.12 -8.27
CA LEU A 57 -28.20 -4.08 -7.35
C LEU A 57 -28.36 -5.41 -6.61
N ARG A 58 -28.66 -5.33 -5.31
CA ARG A 58 -29.10 -6.47 -4.52
C ARG A 58 -30.51 -6.23 -4.00
N ALA A 59 -31.44 -7.08 -4.42
CA ALA A 59 -32.82 -7.08 -3.94
C ALA A 59 -32.96 -8.10 -2.82
N VAL A 60 -33.34 -7.66 -1.64
CA VAL A 60 -33.57 -8.52 -0.46
C VAL A 60 -35.07 -8.59 -0.22
N TYR A 61 -35.64 -9.78 -0.40
CA TYR A 61 -37.05 -10.03 -0.06
C TYR A 61 -37.20 -10.33 1.43
N GLY A 62 -38.31 -9.90 2.02
CA GLY A 62 -38.74 -10.36 3.33
C GLY A 62 -39.32 -11.79 3.28
N ALA A 63 -40.56 -11.96 3.73
CA ALA A 63 -41.11 -13.32 3.96
C ALA A 63 -41.55 -14.05 2.67
N SER A 64 -41.85 -13.34 1.59
CA SER A 64 -42.30 -13.90 0.31
C SER A 64 -41.35 -13.53 -0.83
N GLY A 65 -40.39 -14.41 -1.13
CA GLY A 65 -39.40 -14.21 -2.20
C GLY A 65 -39.98 -14.40 -3.61
N ASP A 66 -40.80 -13.45 -4.07
CA ASP A 66 -41.41 -13.47 -5.41
C ASP A 66 -40.71 -12.51 -6.38
N THR A 67 -40.09 -13.04 -7.42
CA THR A 67 -39.37 -12.26 -8.45
C THR A 67 -40.26 -11.36 -9.30
N VAL A 68 -41.58 -11.63 -9.32
CA VAL A 68 -42.56 -10.75 -9.96
C VAL A 68 -42.60 -9.38 -9.29
N ALA A 69 -42.38 -9.31 -7.97
CA ALA A 69 -42.36 -8.07 -7.21
C ALA A 69 -41.19 -7.16 -7.61
N LEU A 70 -40.00 -7.73 -7.86
CA LEU A 70 -38.85 -6.98 -8.40
C LEU A 70 -39.14 -6.46 -9.82
N GLY A 71 -39.83 -7.25 -10.66
CA GLY A 71 -40.23 -6.81 -11.99
C GLY A 71 -41.19 -5.61 -12.01
N ARG A 72 -42.02 -5.44 -10.97
CA ARG A 72 -42.88 -4.25 -10.80
C ARG A 72 -42.12 -3.04 -10.26
N LEU A 73 -40.98 -3.24 -9.60
CA LEU A 73 -40.17 -2.17 -9.00
C LEU A 73 -39.13 -1.60 -9.97
N LEU A 74 -38.52 -2.43 -10.82
CA LEU A 74 -37.45 -1.98 -11.71
C LEU A 74 -37.85 -0.80 -12.64
N PRO A 75 -39.05 -0.75 -13.25
CA PRO A 75 -39.47 0.43 -14.00
C PRO A 75 -39.60 1.70 -13.15
N LYS A 76 -40.00 1.55 -11.87
CA LYS A 76 -40.09 2.68 -10.92
C LYS A 76 -38.70 3.15 -10.48
N LEU A 77 -37.76 2.22 -10.29
CA LEU A 77 -36.36 2.51 -10.08
C LEU A 77 -35.78 3.21 -11.32
N GLY A 78 -36.20 2.83 -12.52
CA GLY A 78 -35.85 3.52 -13.76
C GLY A 78 -36.20 5.02 -13.75
N ALA A 79 -37.39 5.37 -13.24
CA ALA A 79 -37.79 6.76 -13.05
C ALA A 79 -36.96 7.47 -11.97
N LEU A 80 -36.59 6.76 -10.89
CA LEU A 80 -35.68 7.27 -9.86
C LEU A 80 -34.28 7.53 -10.42
N PHE A 81 -33.76 6.63 -11.25
CA PHE A 81 -32.48 6.78 -11.93
C PHE A 81 -32.49 7.98 -12.86
N ALA A 82 -33.55 8.19 -13.64
CA ALA A 82 -33.66 9.39 -14.46
C ALA A 82 -33.58 10.70 -13.66
N GLN A 83 -34.00 10.72 -12.39
CA GLN A 83 -33.96 11.90 -11.53
C GLN A 83 -32.68 12.05 -10.72
N GLN A 84 -32.17 10.97 -10.14
CA GLN A 84 -31.08 10.99 -9.17
C GLN A 84 -29.76 10.43 -9.72
N CYS A 85 -29.82 9.68 -10.82
CA CYS A 85 -28.66 9.13 -11.49
C CYS A 85 -28.80 9.07 -13.02
N PRO A 86 -28.83 10.23 -13.70
CA PRO A 86 -29.13 10.30 -15.14
C PRO A 86 -28.10 9.60 -16.03
N GLN A 87 -26.93 9.25 -15.47
CA GLN A 87 -25.90 8.48 -16.16
C GLN A 87 -26.16 6.97 -16.18
N ALA A 88 -27.08 6.44 -15.36
CA ALA A 88 -27.36 5.01 -15.29
C ALA A 88 -28.01 4.49 -16.59
N GLN A 89 -27.36 3.52 -17.22
CA GLN A 89 -27.76 2.91 -18.49
C GLN A 89 -28.17 1.44 -18.31
N SER A 90 -27.54 0.73 -17.38
CA SER A 90 -27.82 -0.66 -17.07
C SER A 90 -27.74 -0.94 -15.57
N ALA A 91 -28.42 -2.00 -15.14
CA ALA A 91 -28.31 -2.56 -13.81
C ALA A 91 -28.21 -4.08 -13.91
N THR A 92 -27.17 -4.66 -13.30
CA THR A 92 -27.16 -6.08 -12.94
C THR A 92 -27.83 -6.21 -11.58
N TRP A 93 -28.68 -7.21 -11.39
CA TRP A 93 -29.37 -7.40 -10.12
C TRP A 93 -29.29 -8.85 -9.66
N ARG A 94 -29.12 -9.03 -8.35
CA ARG A 94 -29.26 -10.31 -7.67
C ARG A 94 -30.38 -10.21 -6.65
N ALA A 95 -31.26 -11.18 -6.65
CA ALA A 95 -32.37 -11.25 -5.73
C ALA A 95 -32.11 -12.36 -4.69
N VAL A 96 -32.21 -12.03 -3.40
CA VAL A 96 -31.96 -12.93 -2.27
C VAL A 96 -33.17 -12.96 -1.33
N ASN A 97 -33.45 -14.13 -0.75
CA ASN A 97 -34.50 -14.24 0.28
C ASN A 97 -34.01 -13.73 1.65
N SER A 98 -34.89 -13.72 2.65
CA SER A 98 -34.59 -13.32 4.02
C SER A 98 -33.51 -14.17 4.73
N GLN A 99 -33.13 -15.32 4.17
CA GLN A 99 -32.02 -16.16 4.63
C GLN A 99 -30.71 -15.89 3.87
N GLY A 100 -30.68 -14.90 2.98
CA GLY A 100 -29.51 -14.55 2.17
C GLY A 100 -29.25 -15.50 0.99
N THR A 101 -30.16 -16.44 0.71
CA THR A 101 -30.03 -17.37 -0.42
C THR A 101 -30.47 -16.70 -1.72
N GLN A 102 -29.64 -16.76 -2.76
CA GLN A 102 -29.97 -16.24 -4.09
C GLN A 102 -31.14 -17.01 -4.69
N VAL A 103 -32.18 -16.29 -5.10
CA VAL A 103 -33.40 -16.84 -5.72
C VAL A 103 -33.50 -16.54 -7.21
N ALA A 104 -32.86 -15.45 -7.67
CA ALA A 104 -32.73 -15.11 -9.10
C ALA A 104 -31.64 -14.07 -9.31
N ASP A 105 -31.20 -13.91 -10.56
CA ASP A 105 -30.36 -12.81 -11.01
C ASP A 105 -30.69 -12.45 -12.46
N GLY A 106 -30.26 -11.27 -12.87
CA GLY A 106 -30.55 -10.78 -14.20
C GLY A 106 -30.01 -9.40 -14.48
N ILE A 107 -30.48 -8.84 -15.59
CA ILE A 107 -30.06 -7.53 -16.10
C ILE A 107 -31.31 -6.70 -16.39
N SER A 108 -31.20 -5.39 -16.24
CA SER A 108 -32.20 -4.41 -16.66
C SER A 108 -31.50 -3.23 -17.33
N GLN A 109 -32.07 -2.71 -18.40
CA GLN A 109 -31.45 -1.63 -19.17
C GLN A 109 -32.43 -0.47 -19.33
N GLY A 110 -31.91 0.76 -19.30
CA GLY A 110 -32.72 1.95 -19.53
C GLY A 110 -33.38 1.97 -20.91
N ALA A 111 -32.68 1.47 -21.93
CA ALA A 111 -33.18 1.36 -23.30
C ALA A 111 -34.42 0.46 -23.44
N THR A 112 -34.59 -0.52 -22.55
CA THR A 112 -35.74 -1.44 -22.51
C THR A 112 -36.76 -1.06 -21.44
N GLY A 113 -36.71 0.18 -20.94
CA GLY A 113 -37.62 0.66 -19.90
C GLY A 113 -37.40 0.01 -18.53
N TRP A 114 -36.18 -0.48 -18.26
CA TRP A 114 -35.81 -1.19 -17.03
C TRP A 114 -36.66 -2.44 -16.79
N ALA A 115 -36.97 -3.20 -17.85
CA ALA A 115 -37.65 -4.49 -17.72
C ALA A 115 -36.79 -5.52 -16.97
N LEU A 116 -37.44 -6.44 -16.24
CA LEU A 116 -36.79 -7.58 -15.57
C LEU A 116 -36.39 -8.63 -16.61
N LEU A 117 -35.10 -8.74 -16.92
CA LEU A 117 -34.58 -9.82 -17.75
C LEU A 117 -33.84 -10.82 -16.86
N VAL A 118 -34.52 -11.87 -16.44
CA VAL A 118 -33.93 -12.96 -15.65
C VAL A 118 -32.93 -13.72 -16.51
N GLN A 119 -31.71 -13.91 -16.03
CA GLN A 119 -30.78 -14.84 -16.67
C GLN A 119 -31.24 -16.26 -16.37
N THR A 120 -31.82 -16.92 -17.37
CA THR A 120 -32.10 -18.36 -17.28
C THR A 120 -30.77 -19.09 -17.44
N PRO A 121 -30.37 -20.00 -16.52
CA PRO A 121 -29.18 -20.80 -16.73
C PRO A 121 -29.40 -21.67 -17.97
N GLU A 122 -28.64 -21.39 -19.02
CA GLU A 122 -28.70 -22.15 -20.27
C GLU A 122 -28.20 -23.57 -19.98
N ALA A 123 -29.15 -24.51 -19.94
CA ALA A 123 -28.86 -25.92 -19.87
C ALA A 123 -28.14 -26.35 -21.15
N SER A 124 -26.95 -26.92 -20.98
CA SER A 124 -26.20 -27.66 -22.00
C SER A 124 -27.11 -28.59 -22.81
N VAL A 125 -27.36 -28.24 -24.07
CA VAL A 125 -27.72 -29.21 -25.12
C VAL A 125 -27.15 -28.75 -26.45
N ALA A 126 -25.94 -29.21 -26.78
CA ALA A 126 -25.44 -29.25 -28.16
C ALA A 126 -24.29 -30.26 -28.32
N GLN A 127 -24.62 -31.54 -28.21
CA GLN A 127 -24.08 -32.59 -29.08
C GLN A 127 -25.15 -33.68 -29.24
N ALA A 128 -26.01 -33.52 -30.26
CA ALA A 128 -26.46 -34.61 -31.13
C ALA A 128 -27.35 -34.06 -32.28
N VAL A 129 -26.99 -34.49 -33.49
CA VAL A 129 -27.80 -34.56 -34.73
C VAL A 129 -27.81 -33.35 -35.67
N GLN A 130 -26.97 -33.47 -36.71
CA GLN A 130 -27.17 -32.88 -38.05
C GLN A 130 -28.56 -33.26 -38.61
N ALA A 131 -29.34 -32.29 -39.10
CA ALA A 131 -29.99 -32.34 -40.43
C ALA A 131 -30.99 -31.17 -40.63
N ALA A 132 -30.94 -30.59 -41.84
CA ALA A 132 -31.99 -29.86 -42.57
C ALA A 132 -32.27 -28.36 -42.26
N ALA A 133 -31.74 -27.53 -43.15
CA ALA A 133 -32.32 -26.44 -43.99
C ALA A 133 -33.70 -25.78 -43.65
N PRO A 134 -33.93 -24.53 -44.12
CA PRO A 134 -34.77 -23.51 -43.45
C PRO A 134 -36.12 -23.23 -44.14
N GLU A 135 -37.15 -22.78 -43.39
CA GLU A 135 -38.32 -22.11 -44.00
C GLU A 135 -39.13 -21.21 -43.02
N VAL A 136 -39.01 -19.89 -43.24
CA VAL A 136 -40.04 -18.83 -43.43
C VAL A 136 -41.32 -18.73 -42.54
N ALA A 137 -41.55 -17.48 -42.09
CA ALA A 137 -42.81 -16.70 -41.97
C ALA A 137 -43.61 -16.56 -40.64
N GLU A 138 -43.74 -15.27 -40.30
CA GLU A 138 -44.94 -14.51 -39.90
C GLU A 138 -45.53 -14.53 -38.47
N ALA A 139 -45.60 -13.31 -37.92
CA ALA A 139 -46.54 -12.81 -36.91
C ALA A 139 -47.96 -12.61 -37.56
N PRO A 140 -49.01 -12.00 -36.93
CA PRO A 140 -49.09 -11.37 -35.61
C PRO A 140 -50.47 -11.49 -34.85
N ALA A 141 -50.48 -10.87 -33.66
CA ALA A 141 -51.53 -9.98 -33.09
C ALA A 141 -52.72 -10.50 -32.22
N SER A 142 -52.88 -9.74 -31.11
CA SER A 142 -54.15 -9.27 -30.49
C SER A 142 -54.94 -10.27 -29.61
N THR A 143 -55.57 -9.95 -28.47
CA THR A 143 -56.08 -8.68 -27.88
C THR A 143 -56.59 -8.96 -26.44
N THR A 144 -56.39 -7.99 -25.54
CA THR A 144 -57.33 -7.40 -24.54
C THR A 144 -58.32 -8.28 -23.74
N ALA A 145 -58.31 -8.15 -22.39
CA ALA A 145 -59.41 -7.56 -21.57
C ALA A 145 -59.43 -8.06 -20.10
N THR A 146 -59.23 -7.14 -19.17
CA THR A 146 -59.83 -7.08 -17.82
C THR A 146 -61.24 -6.42 -17.93
N PRO A 147 -62.09 -6.22 -16.88
CA PRO A 147 -61.88 -6.33 -15.42
C PRO A 147 -63.11 -6.86 -14.59
N THR A 148 -63.04 -6.67 -13.25
CA THR A 148 -64.17 -6.37 -12.33
C THR A 148 -64.71 -7.61 -11.57
N GLU A 149 -64.97 -7.67 -10.26
CA GLU A 149 -64.87 -6.85 -9.03
C GLU A 149 -65.35 -7.73 -7.84
N VAL A 150 -64.96 -7.37 -6.59
CA VAL A 150 -65.82 -7.28 -5.37
C VAL A 150 -66.24 -8.51 -4.53
N VAL A 151 -65.61 -8.58 -3.33
CA VAL A 151 -66.19 -8.45 -1.95
C VAL A 151 -66.59 -9.68 -1.09
N GLU A 152 -66.27 -9.49 0.21
CA GLU A 152 -66.85 -10.00 1.48
C GLU A 152 -66.44 -11.36 2.10
N ASN A 153 -65.52 -11.25 3.07
CA ASN A 153 -65.71 -11.41 4.53
C ASN A 153 -66.53 -12.62 5.10
N VAL A 154 -65.93 -13.32 6.08
CA VAL A 154 -66.43 -13.66 7.44
C VAL A 154 -65.79 -14.98 7.97
N ALA A 155 -65.36 -14.92 9.24
CA ALA A 155 -64.70 -15.91 10.12
C ALA A 155 -65.65 -17.06 10.61
N PRO A 156 -65.42 -17.85 11.71
CA PRO A 156 -64.24 -18.07 12.59
C PRO A 156 -63.98 -19.56 13.07
N ALA A 157 -62.86 -19.75 13.80
CA ALA A 157 -62.49 -20.59 15.00
C ALA A 157 -63.13 -21.99 15.28
N PRO A 158 -62.45 -22.93 16.01
CA PRO A 158 -62.20 -22.86 17.48
C PRO A 158 -60.77 -23.33 17.94
N ALA A 159 -60.19 -22.76 19.02
CA ALA A 159 -60.10 -23.23 20.43
C ALA A 159 -59.26 -24.54 20.65
N ASN A 160 -58.33 -24.71 21.60
CA ASN A 160 -58.37 -24.33 23.02
C ASN A 160 -57.02 -24.58 23.78
N THR A 161 -56.80 -23.79 24.86
CA THR A 161 -56.17 -24.10 26.20
C THR A 161 -54.68 -24.50 26.34
N ALA A 162 -53.89 -24.13 27.37
CA ALA A 162 -54.11 -23.42 28.65
C ALA A 162 -52.80 -22.83 29.21
N SER A 163 -52.96 -21.84 30.10
CA SER A 163 -51.97 -21.04 30.82
C SER A 163 -51.89 -21.44 32.29
N VAL A 164 -50.74 -21.22 32.96
CA VAL A 164 -50.63 -21.12 34.43
C VAL A 164 -49.66 -19.96 34.77
N ASP A 165 -50.21 -18.95 35.46
CA ASP A 165 -49.59 -17.85 36.24
C ASP A 165 -48.56 -18.34 37.31
N ALA A 166 -47.73 -17.59 38.04
CA ALA A 166 -47.11 -16.25 38.06
C ALA A 166 -46.33 -16.16 39.44
N PRO A 167 -45.83 -15.02 39.98
CA PRO A 167 -44.43 -14.83 40.44
C PRO A 167 -44.28 -14.58 41.97
N PRO A 168 -43.10 -14.17 42.51
CA PRO A 168 -42.82 -12.73 42.71
C PRO A 168 -41.33 -12.26 42.71
N ALA A 169 -41.17 -10.94 42.86
CA ALA A 169 -40.01 -10.03 42.71
C ALA A 169 -38.85 -10.12 43.73
N PRO A 170 -37.71 -9.42 43.50
CA PRO A 170 -36.55 -9.37 44.42
C PRO A 170 -36.50 -8.11 45.31
N THR A 171 -35.82 -8.19 46.46
CA THR A 171 -35.49 -7.03 47.32
C THR A 171 -34.07 -7.15 47.88
N ALA A 172 -33.46 -5.97 48.03
CA ALA A 172 -32.08 -5.65 48.40
C ALA A 172 -31.62 -6.05 49.82
N ALA A 173 -30.29 -6.10 50.02
CA ALA A 173 -29.59 -5.67 51.26
C ALA A 173 -28.05 -5.65 51.13
N GLU A 174 -27.44 -4.48 51.37
CA GLU A 174 -26.16 -4.28 52.12
C GLU A 174 -26.49 -4.23 53.64
N PRO A 175 -25.58 -4.28 54.67
CA PRO A 175 -24.34 -3.46 54.80
C PRO A 175 -23.18 -3.97 55.75
N LYS A 176 -22.18 -3.09 55.96
CA LYS A 176 -21.18 -2.91 57.09
C LYS A 176 -19.88 -3.73 57.09
N ALA A 177 -18.66 -3.28 57.44
CA ALA A 177 -17.98 -2.07 58.00
C ALA A 177 -17.18 -2.40 59.31
N ALA A 178 -15.86 -2.11 59.33
CA ALA A 178 -14.94 -1.73 60.45
C ALA A 178 -13.47 -1.96 59.97
N SER A 179 -12.54 -0.99 59.82
CA SER A 179 -11.86 -0.01 60.71
C SER A 179 -10.87 -0.59 61.73
N ASP A 180 -9.59 -0.16 61.61
CA ASP A 180 -8.55 0.15 62.62
C ASP A 180 -7.22 0.43 61.85
N GLU A 181 -6.70 1.66 61.68
CA GLU A 181 -6.07 2.65 62.58
C GLU A 181 -4.64 2.29 63.06
N ALA A 182 -3.61 2.99 62.52
CA ALA A 182 -2.44 3.53 63.24
C ALA A 182 -1.49 4.33 62.31
N LYS A 183 -1.06 5.51 62.78
CA LYS A 183 -0.17 6.52 62.15
C LYS A 183 1.19 6.58 62.93
N PRO A 184 2.09 7.57 62.71
CA PRO A 184 3.29 7.62 61.85
C PRO A 184 4.63 7.65 62.62
N LYS A 185 5.77 7.78 61.92
CA LYS A 185 6.95 8.53 62.43
C LYS A 185 7.85 9.14 61.34
N THR A 186 8.31 10.34 61.65
CA THR A 186 9.11 11.34 60.90
C THR A 186 10.59 11.35 61.31
N GLY A 187 11.45 11.97 60.47
CA GLY A 187 12.77 12.56 60.81
C GLY A 187 13.86 12.16 59.80
N SER A 188 14.30 12.99 58.85
CA SER A 188 15.10 14.24 58.93
C SER A 188 16.50 14.06 59.55
N THR A 189 17.58 14.12 58.76
CA THR A 189 18.63 15.18 58.88
C THR A 189 19.55 15.19 57.65
N ALA A 190 19.96 16.41 57.27
CA ALA A 190 20.89 16.78 56.20
C ALA A 190 22.34 16.92 56.70
N ALA A 191 23.29 16.97 55.76
CA ALA A 191 24.51 17.82 55.69
C ALA A 191 25.55 17.11 54.79
N GLU A 192 25.84 17.60 53.59
CA GLU A 192 26.70 18.77 53.25
C GLU A 192 28.18 18.36 53.10
N SER A 193 28.69 18.40 51.86
CA SER A 193 29.90 19.14 51.43
C SER A 193 30.44 18.65 50.08
N THR A 194 30.35 19.54 49.08
CA THR A 194 31.23 19.59 47.89
C THR A 194 32.48 20.41 48.27
N PRO A 195 33.66 20.22 47.64
CA PRO A 195 33.93 20.94 46.39
C PRO A 195 34.72 20.15 45.32
N GLU A 196 34.48 20.57 44.08
CA GLU A 196 35.31 20.54 42.85
C GLU A 196 36.81 20.92 43.08
N PRO A 197 37.76 20.85 42.10
CA PRO A 197 37.56 20.94 40.64
C PRO A 197 38.48 20.08 39.72
N ALA A 198 38.19 20.21 38.42
CA ALA A 198 39.15 20.38 37.32
C ALA A 198 39.82 19.17 36.62
N GLN A 199 39.53 19.12 35.30
CA GLN A 199 40.47 19.11 34.17
C GLN A 199 40.60 17.89 33.25
N ALA A 200 40.24 18.17 32.00
CA ALA A 200 40.99 17.93 30.76
C ALA A 200 40.85 16.58 30.02
N ALA A 201 40.28 16.68 28.82
CA ALA A 201 40.54 15.79 27.69
C ALA A 201 42.00 15.90 27.22
N PRO A 202 42.54 14.87 26.55
CA PRO A 202 42.73 15.03 25.11
C PRO A 202 42.49 13.77 24.26
N THR A 203 41.99 14.04 23.05
CA THR A 203 42.39 13.58 21.71
C THR A 203 43.44 12.45 21.55
N ALA A 204 43.10 11.49 20.67
CA ALA A 204 43.90 11.02 19.50
C ALA A 204 44.25 9.51 19.39
N ALA A 205 43.71 8.92 18.32
CA ALA A 205 44.39 8.10 17.30
C ALA A 205 45.00 6.71 17.63
N ARG A 206 44.33 5.67 17.08
CA ARG A 206 44.82 4.68 16.10
C ARG A 206 46.05 3.83 16.46
N ALA A 207 45.86 2.52 16.64
CA ALA A 207 46.57 1.44 15.92
C ALA A 207 46.16 0.03 16.39
N THR A 208 46.05 -0.88 15.40
CA THR A 208 46.30 -2.33 15.40
C THR A 208 45.32 -3.34 16.05
N GLU A 209 44.70 -4.13 15.17
CA GLU A 209 44.23 -5.52 15.33
C GLU A 209 45.25 -6.44 16.03
N PRO A 210 44.80 -7.51 16.73
CA PRO A 210 44.63 -8.81 16.05
C PRO A 210 43.39 -9.63 16.46
N THR A 211 43.02 -10.50 15.52
CA THR A 211 42.12 -11.67 15.59
C THR A 211 42.26 -12.53 16.85
N PRO A 212 41.20 -13.24 17.26
CA PRO A 212 41.39 -14.61 17.72
C PRO A 212 40.51 -15.62 16.98
N GLU A 213 41.20 -16.67 16.60
CA GLU A 213 40.79 -17.91 15.97
C GLU A 213 40.22 -18.89 17.01
N ALA A 214 39.25 -19.68 16.56
CA ALA A 214 38.84 -21.03 16.98
C ALA A 214 38.97 -21.49 18.45
N THR A 215 37.83 -21.88 19.02
CA THR A 215 37.76 -23.00 19.98
C THR A 215 36.67 -24.00 19.56
N ALA A 216 37.07 -25.26 19.44
CA ALA A 216 36.23 -26.40 19.10
C ALA A 216 35.45 -26.93 20.33
N PRO A 217 34.32 -27.65 20.13
CA PRO A 217 33.45 -28.12 21.21
C PRO A 217 33.89 -29.49 21.78
N VAL A 218 33.67 -29.67 23.08
CA VAL A 218 33.94 -30.90 23.86
C VAL A 218 32.64 -31.68 24.13
N ALA A 219 32.68 -32.95 23.72
CA ALA A 219 32.08 -34.19 24.24
C ALA A 219 30.66 -34.23 24.87
N ALA A 220 29.87 -35.15 24.32
CA ALA A 220 28.66 -35.76 24.88
C ALA A 220 28.99 -36.89 25.89
N PRO A 221 28.04 -37.31 26.74
CA PRO A 221 28.07 -38.61 27.40
C PRO A 221 27.12 -39.64 26.74
N GLU A 222 27.57 -40.88 26.92
CA GLU A 222 27.22 -42.15 26.29
C GLU A 222 26.11 -42.89 27.06
N ILE A 223 25.16 -43.53 26.36
CA ILE A 223 24.34 -44.62 26.92
C ILE A 223 24.26 -45.78 25.90
N GLN A 224 24.66 -46.96 26.37
CA GLN A 224 24.75 -48.25 25.67
C GLN A 224 23.45 -49.09 25.76
N PRO A 225 23.33 -50.19 24.98
CA PRO A 225 22.04 -50.77 24.57
C PRO A 225 21.62 -52.00 25.37
N GLU A 226 20.32 -52.32 25.32
CA GLU A 226 19.75 -53.55 25.90
C GLU A 226 18.93 -54.37 24.89
N VAL A 227 18.85 -55.66 25.19
CA VAL A 227 18.87 -56.83 24.30
C VAL A 227 17.46 -57.35 23.95
N ARG A 228 17.36 -58.03 22.80
CA ARG A 228 16.22 -58.79 22.24
C ARG A 228 15.69 -59.91 23.16
N PRO A 229 14.53 -60.51 22.83
CA PRO A 229 14.57 -61.80 22.13
C PRO A 229 13.61 -61.93 20.94
N ALA A 230 13.88 -62.96 20.13
CA ALA A 230 13.33 -63.30 18.82
C ALA A 230 12.10 -64.22 18.88
N ILE A 231 11.21 -64.15 17.87
CA ILE A 231 10.32 -65.25 17.43
C ILE A 231 10.08 -65.09 15.91
N VAL A 232 10.72 -65.92 15.07
CA VAL A 232 10.23 -67.10 14.30
C VAL A 232 9.44 -66.77 13.01
N GLU A 233 10.00 -67.35 11.95
CA GLU A 233 9.68 -67.51 10.54
C GLU A 233 8.38 -68.30 10.27
N SER A 234 7.61 -67.89 9.26
CA SER A 234 6.67 -68.78 8.56
C SER A 234 6.38 -68.28 7.14
N GLU A 235 6.49 -69.23 6.22
CA GLU A 235 6.29 -69.26 4.76
C GLU A 235 4.93 -68.74 4.23
N PRO A 236 4.81 -68.54 2.89
CA PRO A 236 3.62 -67.98 2.25
C PRO A 236 2.52 -69.03 2.02
N VAL A 237 1.27 -68.61 2.15
CA VAL A 237 0.09 -69.43 1.81
C VAL A 237 -0.34 -69.15 0.36
N GLU A 238 -0.11 -70.11 -0.53
CA GLU A 238 -0.96 -70.38 -1.70
C GLU A 238 -2.28 -71.02 -1.24
N ILE A 239 -3.45 -70.52 -1.68
CA ILE A 239 -4.60 -71.39 -2.07
C ILE A 239 -5.43 -70.72 -3.19
N ASN A 240 -5.26 -71.29 -4.37
CA ASN A 240 -6.18 -71.67 -5.44
C ASN A 240 -7.32 -70.83 -6.04
N LYS A 241 -7.25 -70.88 -7.38
CA LYS A 241 -8.23 -70.73 -8.44
C LYS A 241 -9.42 -71.68 -8.34
N ASP A 242 -10.57 -71.19 -8.80
CA ASP A 242 -11.55 -71.83 -9.70
C ASP A 242 -12.68 -70.78 -9.94
N LYS A 243 -13.44 -70.65 -11.03
CA LYS A 243 -13.41 -71.06 -12.45
C LYS A 243 -14.76 -70.61 -13.03
N VAL A 244 -14.81 -69.72 -14.03
CA VAL A 244 -15.83 -69.67 -15.12
C VAL A 244 -15.19 -68.87 -16.27
N ALA A 245 -14.52 -69.46 -17.27
CA ALA A 245 -15.04 -70.17 -18.45
C ALA A 245 -15.94 -69.33 -19.38
N ALA A 246 -15.36 -68.72 -20.42
CA ALA A 246 -15.74 -68.88 -21.84
C ALA A 246 -14.85 -68.03 -22.77
N THR A 247 -14.49 -68.62 -23.90
CA THR A 247 -13.38 -68.28 -24.80
C THR A 247 -13.92 -67.63 -26.12
N PRO A 248 -13.16 -67.48 -27.23
CA PRO A 248 -12.74 -66.18 -27.78
C PRO A 248 -13.29 -65.90 -29.21
N ALA A 249 -12.97 -64.72 -29.76
CA ALA A 249 -12.99 -64.50 -31.21
C ALA A 249 -11.69 -63.80 -31.67
N LYS A 250 -11.14 -64.38 -32.73
CA LYS A 250 -9.85 -64.15 -33.39
C LYS A 250 -10.11 -63.35 -34.68
N ALA A 251 -9.29 -62.34 -35.00
CA ALA A 251 -8.92 -61.95 -36.37
C ALA A 251 -7.81 -60.88 -36.31
N THR A 252 -6.55 -61.20 -36.62
CA THR A 252 -5.86 -61.17 -37.93
C THR A 252 -5.50 -59.76 -38.43
N GLU A 253 -4.21 -59.45 -38.24
CA GLU A 253 -3.25 -58.74 -39.11
C GLU A 253 -3.66 -58.43 -40.57
N ALA A 254 -3.43 -57.19 -41.02
CA ALA A 254 -3.11 -56.87 -42.42
C ALA A 254 -2.47 -55.47 -42.59
N LYS A 255 -1.26 -55.48 -43.17
CA LYS A 255 -0.52 -54.38 -43.85
C LYS A 255 -1.22 -54.03 -45.19
N PRO A 256 -1.14 -52.78 -45.69
CA PRO A 256 -0.48 -52.50 -46.99
C PRO A 256 0.26 -51.13 -46.96
N GLU A 257 1.49 -50.93 -47.43
CA GLU A 257 2.07 -51.01 -48.77
C GLU A 257 1.47 -50.04 -49.82
N VAL A 258 2.34 -49.17 -50.32
CA VAL A 258 2.17 -48.02 -51.23
C VAL A 258 1.82 -48.49 -52.66
N PRO A 259 1.32 -47.63 -53.57
CA PRO A 259 2.27 -47.08 -54.54
C PRO A 259 2.02 -45.62 -54.98
N ALA A 260 3.11 -45.00 -55.43
CA ALA A 260 3.16 -43.74 -56.14
C ALA A 260 2.81 -43.92 -57.63
N THR A 261 2.22 -42.89 -58.25
CA THR A 261 2.22 -42.74 -59.71
C THR A 261 2.39 -41.26 -60.07
N ALA A 262 3.42 -41.00 -60.87
CA ALA A 262 3.71 -39.73 -61.52
C ALA A 262 2.85 -39.54 -62.78
N ALA A 263 2.52 -38.30 -63.11
CA ALA A 263 2.15 -37.90 -64.47
C ALA A 263 2.58 -36.45 -64.73
N THR A 264 3.48 -36.30 -65.69
CA THR A 264 3.94 -35.06 -66.32
C THR A 264 3.01 -34.74 -67.49
N VAL A 265 2.52 -33.50 -67.64
CA VAL A 265 2.18 -32.91 -68.95
C VAL A 265 2.49 -31.41 -68.94
N GLU A 266 3.03 -31.00 -70.08
CA GLU A 266 3.73 -29.79 -70.47
C GLU A 266 2.78 -28.71 -71.04
N THR A 267 3.08 -27.45 -70.72
CA THR A 267 2.96 -26.19 -71.48
C THR A 267 1.67 -25.84 -72.24
N THR A 268 1.01 -24.77 -71.81
CA THR A 268 0.54 -23.67 -72.69
C THR A 268 0.38 -22.36 -71.89
N GLU A 269 1.14 -21.34 -72.25
CA GLU A 269 0.94 -19.91 -71.96
C GLU A 269 -0.01 -19.32 -73.04
N PRO A 270 -0.96 -18.41 -72.71
CA PRO A 270 -0.69 -16.98 -72.89
C PRO A 270 -1.30 -16.01 -71.85
N GLU A 271 -0.64 -14.86 -71.79
CA GLU A 271 -1.17 -13.50 -71.51
C GLU A 271 -1.43 -13.07 -70.05
N THR A 272 -0.37 -12.46 -69.49
CA THR A 272 -0.33 -11.09 -68.97
C THR A 272 -1.65 -10.46 -68.51
N THR A 273 -1.89 -10.42 -67.20
CA THR A 273 -2.44 -9.23 -66.53
C THR A 273 -2.09 -9.23 -65.03
N ALA A 274 -1.45 -8.14 -64.60
CA ALA A 274 -1.41 -7.58 -63.24
C ALA A 274 -1.12 -8.54 -62.07
N ASP A 275 0.16 -8.69 -61.76
CA ASP A 275 0.67 -9.30 -60.53
C ASP A 275 0.31 -8.42 -59.32
N THR A 276 -0.77 -8.80 -58.63
CA THR A 276 -1.01 -8.42 -57.25
C THR A 276 -0.08 -9.28 -56.41
N THR A 277 0.91 -8.64 -55.79
CA THR A 277 1.81 -9.25 -54.82
C THR A 277 1.00 -9.82 -53.66
N VAL A 278 0.60 -11.09 -53.80
CA VAL A 278 0.22 -11.93 -52.67
C VAL A 278 1.51 -12.15 -51.91
N ALA A 279 1.72 -11.34 -50.88
CA ALA A 279 2.68 -11.61 -49.84
C ALA A 279 2.34 -13.00 -49.29
N THR A 280 3.14 -13.99 -49.68
CA THR A 280 3.25 -15.25 -48.97
C THR A 280 3.62 -14.86 -47.54
N GLU A 281 2.64 -14.92 -46.63
CA GLU A 281 2.91 -14.95 -45.20
C GLU A 281 3.87 -16.11 -44.98
N ALA A 282 5.15 -15.76 -44.84
CA ALA A 282 6.13 -16.66 -44.29
C ALA A 282 5.54 -17.11 -42.95
N VAL A 283 5.33 -18.42 -42.81
CA VAL A 283 5.03 -19.04 -41.52
C VAL A 283 6.22 -18.73 -40.63
N VAL A 284 6.14 -17.64 -39.87
CA VAL A 284 7.13 -17.25 -38.89
C VAL A 284 7.06 -18.31 -37.81
N THR A 285 7.99 -19.26 -37.85
CA THR A 285 8.17 -20.17 -36.73
C THR A 285 8.50 -19.30 -35.51
N PRO A 286 7.78 -19.44 -34.38
CA PRO A 286 8.04 -18.62 -33.20
C PRO A 286 9.47 -18.88 -32.72
N THR A 287 10.34 -17.90 -32.91
CA THR A 287 11.73 -17.96 -32.46
C THR A 287 11.76 -17.85 -30.94
N VAL A 288 12.40 -18.83 -30.29
CA VAL A 288 12.66 -18.78 -28.84
C VAL A 288 13.70 -17.70 -28.54
N GLY A 289 13.33 -16.75 -27.68
CA GLY A 289 14.14 -15.62 -27.26
C GLY A 289 13.30 -14.39 -26.93
N LEU A 290 13.97 -13.29 -26.55
CA LEU A 290 13.31 -12.00 -26.34
C LEU A 290 13.51 -11.06 -27.53
N ALA A 291 12.45 -10.33 -27.88
CA ALA A 291 12.50 -9.16 -28.74
C ALA A 291 13.14 -7.95 -28.02
N GLU A 292 13.60 -6.97 -28.80
CA GLU A 292 14.27 -5.77 -28.31
C GLU A 292 13.25 -4.65 -28.00
N PHE A 293 12.66 -4.67 -26.80
CA PHE A 293 11.92 -3.54 -26.24
C PHE A 293 12.06 -3.52 -24.71
N ALA A 294 11.61 -2.42 -24.09
CA ALA A 294 11.68 -2.23 -22.64
C ALA A 294 10.29 -2.41 -21.99
N VAL A 295 10.29 -2.84 -20.73
CA VAL A 295 9.13 -2.89 -19.84
C VAL A 295 9.44 -2.07 -18.61
N GLY A 296 8.77 -0.92 -18.47
CA GLY A 296 9.14 0.08 -17.47
C GLY A 296 10.59 0.52 -17.69
N ASP A 297 11.38 0.50 -16.63
CA ASP A 297 12.81 0.88 -16.67
C ASP A 297 13.74 -0.28 -17.07
N TRP A 298 13.19 -1.45 -17.40
CA TRP A 298 13.99 -2.61 -17.73
C TRP A 298 13.99 -2.89 -19.22
N ALA A 299 15.20 -2.99 -19.78
CA ALA A 299 15.44 -3.49 -21.12
C ALA A 299 16.08 -4.88 -21.05
N ALA A 300 15.70 -5.76 -21.99
CA ALA A 300 16.35 -7.06 -22.13
C ALA A 300 17.88 -6.89 -22.32
N PRO A 301 18.73 -7.67 -21.62
CA PRO A 301 20.17 -7.53 -21.75
C PRO A 301 20.64 -7.77 -23.19
N ASN A 302 21.58 -6.94 -23.65
CA ASN A 302 22.15 -7.08 -24.98
C ASN A 302 23.06 -8.34 -25.08
N ALA A 303 23.53 -8.67 -26.28
CA ALA A 303 24.33 -9.87 -26.50
C ALA A 303 25.58 -9.97 -25.61
N THR A 304 26.29 -8.85 -25.39
CA THR A 304 27.47 -8.80 -24.51
C THR A 304 27.11 -9.09 -23.07
N GLN A 305 26.06 -8.44 -22.55
CA GLN A 305 25.57 -8.67 -21.19
C GLN A 305 25.09 -10.11 -20.98
N ARG A 306 24.43 -10.72 -21.98
CA ARG A 306 24.01 -12.13 -21.94
C ARG A 306 25.19 -13.09 -21.95
N ALA A 307 26.26 -12.76 -22.68
CA ALA A 307 27.50 -13.52 -22.64
C ALA A 307 28.18 -13.45 -21.26
N GLU A 308 28.21 -12.27 -20.63
CA GLU A 308 28.72 -12.11 -19.26
C GLU A 308 27.88 -12.89 -18.23
N LEU A 309 26.55 -12.82 -18.33
CA LEU A 309 25.63 -13.56 -17.45
C LEU A 309 25.80 -15.07 -17.55
N SER A 310 26.16 -15.59 -18.72
CA SER A 310 26.36 -17.03 -18.96
C SER A 310 27.83 -17.47 -18.89
N ALA A 311 28.78 -16.57 -18.56
CA ALA A 311 30.22 -16.84 -18.60
C ALA A 311 30.69 -17.91 -17.59
N PHE A 312 29.89 -18.19 -16.55
CA PHE A 312 30.18 -19.26 -15.60
C PHE A 312 29.87 -20.66 -16.15
N LEU A 313 29.17 -20.76 -17.29
CA LEU A 313 28.92 -22.01 -17.98
C LEU A 313 30.10 -22.34 -18.90
N SER A 314 30.50 -23.60 -18.93
CA SER A 314 31.52 -24.12 -19.83
C SER A 314 30.95 -25.22 -20.71
N THR A 315 31.69 -25.56 -21.77
CA THR A 315 31.26 -26.56 -22.76
C THR A 315 32.22 -27.73 -22.75
N LEU A 316 31.67 -28.94 -22.59
CA LEU A 316 32.40 -30.20 -22.81
C LEU A 316 31.80 -30.93 -24.02
N LYS A 317 32.63 -31.75 -24.68
CA LYS A 317 32.18 -32.61 -25.77
C LYS A 317 32.04 -34.03 -25.28
N ASP A 318 30.99 -34.69 -25.73
CA ASP A 318 30.81 -36.12 -25.50
C ASP A 318 31.58 -36.98 -26.53
N GLN A 319 31.44 -38.30 -26.43
CA GLN A 319 32.06 -39.28 -27.31
C GLN A 319 31.63 -39.16 -28.78
N ASN A 320 30.48 -38.55 -29.06
CA ASN A 320 29.95 -38.32 -30.41
C ASN A 320 30.27 -36.91 -30.91
N GLY A 321 30.98 -36.10 -30.11
CA GLY A 321 31.30 -34.71 -30.42
C GLY A 321 30.18 -33.71 -30.08
N CYS A 322 29.08 -34.15 -29.44
CA CYS A 322 28.01 -33.25 -29.01
C CYS A 322 28.47 -32.37 -27.85
N LYS A 323 28.24 -31.07 -28.00
CA LYS A 323 28.55 -30.03 -27.01
C LYS A 323 27.47 -30.03 -25.93
N VAL A 324 27.90 -30.25 -24.69
CA VAL A 324 27.08 -30.13 -23.48
C VAL A 324 27.54 -28.90 -22.72
N VAL A 325 26.59 -28.04 -22.34
CA VAL A 325 26.84 -26.75 -21.69
C VAL A 325 26.30 -26.80 -20.27
N SER A 326 27.19 -26.64 -19.28
CA SER A 326 26.83 -26.60 -17.88
C SER A 326 27.89 -25.90 -17.03
N GLN A 327 27.62 -25.75 -15.74
CA GLN A 327 28.66 -25.51 -14.74
C GLN A 327 29.31 -26.85 -14.37
N PHE A 328 30.58 -27.00 -14.73
CA PHE A 328 31.38 -28.20 -14.45
C PHE A 328 32.38 -27.90 -13.31
N ASP A 329 32.25 -28.60 -12.19
CA ASP A 329 33.18 -28.58 -11.05
C ASP A 329 33.83 -29.95 -10.89
N LEU A 330 34.76 -30.26 -11.81
CA LEU A 330 35.37 -31.58 -11.94
C LEU A 330 36.69 -31.74 -11.16
N GLY A 331 37.12 -30.69 -10.43
CA GLY A 331 38.36 -30.67 -9.67
C GLY A 331 39.63 -30.90 -10.51
N ALA A 332 40.70 -31.34 -9.85
CA ALA A 332 42.01 -31.56 -10.48
C ALA A 332 42.01 -32.72 -11.50
N ASP A 333 41.05 -33.64 -11.42
CA ASP A 333 40.98 -34.82 -12.27
C ASP A 333 40.26 -34.56 -13.61
N ALA A 334 39.80 -33.32 -13.86
CA ALA A 334 39.05 -32.95 -15.07
C ALA A 334 39.69 -33.41 -16.38
N ALA A 335 41.03 -33.42 -16.46
CA ALA A 335 41.77 -33.84 -17.66
C ALA A 335 41.68 -35.36 -17.95
N TYR A 336 41.30 -36.16 -16.96
CA TYR A 336 41.17 -37.62 -17.06
C TYR A 336 39.71 -38.07 -17.12
N LEU A 337 38.76 -37.13 -17.17
CA LEU A 337 37.34 -37.42 -17.19
C LEU A 337 36.78 -37.21 -18.59
N ASN A 338 36.04 -38.20 -19.07
CA ASN A 338 35.31 -38.19 -20.32
C ASN A 338 33.81 -38.08 -20.04
N LEU A 339 33.15 -37.21 -20.80
CA LEU A 339 31.71 -37.08 -20.80
C LEU A 339 31.13 -38.06 -21.82
N VAL A 340 30.20 -38.91 -21.40
CA VAL A 340 29.53 -39.87 -22.28
C VAL A 340 28.03 -39.63 -22.19
N THR A 341 27.38 -39.46 -23.35
CA THR A 341 25.91 -39.32 -23.41
C THR A 341 25.25 -40.56 -23.99
N GLU A 342 24.02 -40.84 -23.57
CA GLU A 342 23.20 -41.95 -24.09
C GLU A 342 21.81 -41.41 -24.44
N GLY A 343 21.31 -41.72 -25.65
CA GLY A 343 19.98 -41.28 -26.12
C GLY A 343 19.87 -39.81 -26.56
N VAL A 344 20.98 -39.07 -26.54
CA VAL A 344 21.08 -37.65 -26.93
C VAL A 344 21.44 -37.54 -28.41
N SER A 345 20.91 -36.53 -29.10
CA SER A 345 21.32 -36.15 -30.47
C SER A 345 22.00 -34.78 -30.51
N CYS A 346 22.79 -34.52 -31.55
CA CYS A 346 23.37 -33.20 -31.82
C CYS A 346 22.44 -32.39 -32.74
N ASN A 347 22.20 -31.10 -32.46
CA ASN A 347 21.63 -30.18 -33.45
C ASN A 347 22.66 -29.80 -34.54
N ALA A 348 22.23 -28.98 -35.52
CA ALA A 348 23.08 -28.50 -36.61
C ALA A 348 24.35 -27.76 -36.14
N GLU A 349 24.31 -27.13 -34.96
CA GLU A 349 25.44 -26.43 -34.35
C GLU A 349 26.33 -27.34 -33.48
N GLY A 350 25.99 -28.62 -33.39
CA GLY A 350 26.68 -29.65 -32.63
C GLY A 350 26.37 -29.64 -31.14
N TYR A 351 25.30 -28.99 -30.68
CA TYR A 351 24.87 -29.02 -29.28
C TYR A 351 23.94 -30.19 -28.99
N ALA A 352 24.06 -30.76 -27.79
CA ALA A 352 23.21 -31.83 -27.30
C ALA A 352 21.72 -31.42 -27.24
N GLN A 353 20.84 -32.34 -27.64
CA GLN A 353 19.38 -32.19 -27.71
C GLN A 353 18.65 -33.47 -27.31
N GLY A 354 17.43 -33.30 -26.82
CA GLY A 354 16.50 -34.40 -26.58
C GLY A 354 16.63 -35.02 -25.19
N LYS A 355 16.00 -36.17 -24.99
CA LYS A 355 15.99 -36.87 -23.70
C LYS A 355 17.12 -37.90 -23.67
N GLY A 356 17.97 -37.89 -22.65
CA GLY A 356 19.06 -38.85 -22.54
C GLY A 356 19.69 -38.91 -21.16
N ARG A 357 20.81 -39.62 -21.03
CA ARG A 357 21.59 -39.75 -19.80
C ARG A 357 23.01 -39.26 -20.00
N LEU A 358 23.61 -38.81 -18.91
CA LEU A 358 25.01 -38.43 -18.83
C LEU A 358 25.76 -39.39 -17.92
N THR A 359 26.93 -39.80 -18.37
CA THR A 359 27.88 -40.60 -17.61
C THR A 359 29.21 -39.87 -17.62
N LEU A 360 29.82 -39.76 -16.45
CA LEU A 360 31.18 -39.26 -16.29
C LEU A 360 32.08 -40.47 -16.05
N GLU A 361 33.00 -40.71 -16.97
CA GLU A 361 33.92 -41.84 -16.94
C GLU A 361 35.35 -41.34 -16.81
N ARG A 362 36.15 -41.99 -15.98
CA ARG A 362 37.58 -41.74 -15.95
C ARG A 362 38.25 -42.45 -17.13
N SER A 363 39.42 -41.98 -17.55
CA SER A 363 40.18 -42.48 -18.70
C SER A 363 40.51 -43.98 -18.66
N ASP A 364 40.44 -44.62 -17.49
CA ASP A 364 40.58 -46.06 -17.29
C ASP A 364 39.25 -46.85 -17.44
N GLY A 365 38.16 -46.18 -17.84
CA GLY A 365 36.83 -46.74 -17.99
C GLY A 365 36.03 -46.82 -16.69
N ALA A 366 36.55 -46.31 -15.57
CA ALA A 366 35.82 -46.30 -14.31
C ALA A 366 34.68 -45.27 -14.35
N GLN A 367 33.44 -45.73 -14.17
CA GLN A 367 32.27 -44.87 -14.07
C GLN A 367 32.30 -44.10 -12.74
N ILE A 368 32.47 -42.78 -12.81
CA ILE A 368 32.46 -41.89 -11.64
C ILE A 368 31.02 -41.57 -11.24
N MET A 369 30.17 -41.29 -12.23
CA MET A 369 28.77 -40.97 -12.02
C MET A 369 27.94 -41.29 -13.27
N ARG A 370 26.67 -41.62 -13.06
CA ARG A 370 25.66 -41.71 -14.11
C ARG A 370 24.37 -41.04 -13.63
N THR A 371 23.79 -40.19 -14.48
CA THR A 371 22.54 -39.51 -14.19
C THR A 371 21.34 -40.40 -14.50
N GLY A 372 20.18 -40.05 -13.96
CA GLY A 372 18.91 -40.48 -14.52
C GLY A 372 18.63 -39.83 -15.88
N ASP A 373 17.38 -39.94 -16.34
CA ASP A 373 16.95 -39.27 -17.55
C ASP A 373 16.95 -37.75 -17.36
N LEU A 374 17.59 -37.04 -18.29
CA LEU A 374 17.71 -35.60 -18.38
C LEU A 374 17.26 -35.12 -19.76
N TRP A 375 17.00 -33.83 -19.87
CA TRP A 375 16.58 -33.19 -21.13
C TRP A 375 17.58 -32.13 -21.54
N PHE A 376 18.03 -32.22 -22.79
CA PHE A 376 19.01 -31.34 -23.38
C PHE A 376 18.33 -30.38 -24.35
N SER A 377 18.64 -29.09 -24.20
CA SER A 377 18.17 -28.03 -25.09
C SER A 377 19.35 -27.11 -25.42
N ASN A 378 19.81 -27.16 -26.67
CA ASN A 378 21.01 -26.44 -27.15
C ASN A 378 22.20 -26.57 -26.19
N GLY A 379 22.44 -27.80 -25.73
CA GLY A 379 23.54 -28.15 -24.84
C GLY A 379 23.23 -27.95 -23.36
N LEU A 380 22.27 -27.09 -22.99
CA LEU A 380 21.86 -26.91 -21.60
C LEU A 380 21.14 -28.16 -21.08
N ILE A 381 21.38 -28.46 -19.81
CA ILE A 381 20.85 -29.65 -19.13
C ILE A 381 19.69 -29.26 -18.22
N PHE A 382 18.53 -29.88 -18.40
CA PHE A 382 17.32 -29.67 -17.58
C PHE A 382 16.81 -30.98 -16.97
N ASN A 383 16.16 -30.86 -15.81
CA ASN A 383 15.47 -31.98 -15.14
C ASN A 383 14.04 -32.25 -15.65
N LYS A 384 13.55 -31.43 -16.59
CA LYS A 384 12.22 -31.50 -17.20
C LYS A 384 12.34 -31.22 -18.71
N PRO A 385 11.37 -31.67 -19.53
CA PRO A 385 11.37 -31.41 -20.98
C PRO A 385 11.22 -29.91 -21.28
N VAL A 386 12.35 -29.29 -21.63
CA VAL A 386 12.44 -27.92 -22.13
C VAL A 386 13.06 -27.96 -23.53
N GLN A 387 12.57 -27.13 -24.43
CA GLN A 387 13.01 -27.07 -25.83
C GLN A 387 13.37 -25.64 -26.24
N GLY A 388 14.30 -25.52 -27.18
CA GLY A 388 14.65 -24.24 -27.83
C GLY A 388 15.48 -23.25 -27.01
N LEU A 389 15.53 -23.36 -25.68
CA LEU A 389 16.38 -22.52 -24.83
C LEU A 389 17.86 -22.78 -25.11
N LYS A 390 18.66 -21.71 -25.11
CA LYS A 390 20.13 -21.72 -25.25
C LYS A 390 20.79 -20.85 -24.16
N PRO A 391 22.12 -20.97 -23.93
CA PRO A 391 22.80 -20.19 -22.89
C PRO A 391 22.59 -18.68 -23.01
N ALA A 392 22.55 -18.17 -24.25
CA ALA A 392 22.30 -16.76 -24.54
C ALA A 392 20.87 -16.29 -24.25
N ASP A 393 19.95 -17.15 -23.84
CA ASP A 393 18.60 -16.76 -23.41
C ASP A 393 18.55 -16.43 -21.91
N LEU A 394 19.63 -16.66 -21.15
CA LEU A 394 19.74 -16.25 -19.76
C LEU A 394 19.80 -14.72 -19.66
N VAL A 395 18.81 -14.12 -18.99
CA VAL A 395 18.68 -12.65 -18.86
C VAL A 395 18.85 -12.15 -17.43
N ALA A 396 18.74 -13.04 -16.44
CA ALA A 396 19.04 -12.74 -15.05
C ALA A 396 19.51 -14.01 -14.35
N PHE A 397 20.42 -13.85 -13.40
CA PHE A 397 20.89 -14.91 -12.52
C PHE A 397 21.17 -14.32 -11.15
N ASN A 398 20.68 -14.93 -10.06
CA ASN A 398 20.84 -14.41 -8.70
C ASN A 398 21.76 -15.30 -7.84
N GLY A 399 22.11 -14.81 -6.65
CA GLY A 399 23.01 -15.51 -5.71
C GLY A 399 22.47 -16.83 -5.14
N ASN A 400 21.21 -17.19 -5.41
CA ASN A 400 20.59 -18.45 -4.98
C ASN A 400 20.58 -19.51 -6.09
N ASN A 401 21.44 -19.35 -7.10
CA ASN A 401 21.47 -20.17 -8.32
C ASN A 401 20.17 -20.14 -9.14
N ALA A 402 19.28 -19.18 -8.93
CA ALA A 402 18.10 -19.02 -9.76
C ALA A 402 18.45 -18.20 -11.01
N GLY A 403 18.14 -18.76 -12.17
CA GLY A 403 18.27 -18.12 -13.47
C GLY A 403 16.91 -17.94 -14.14
N TRP A 404 16.81 -16.89 -14.95
CA TRP A 404 15.64 -16.59 -15.76
C TRP A 404 16.01 -16.57 -17.22
N PHE A 405 15.36 -17.45 -17.98
CA PHE A 405 15.56 -17.60 -19.41
C PHE A 405 14.43 -16.92 -20.17
N GLY A 406 14.75 -15.90 -20.95
CA GLY A 406 13.77 -15.22 -21.79
C GLY A 406 13.49 -16.03 -23.05
N PHE A 407 12.23 -16.44 -23.22
CA PHE A 407 11.86 -17.40 -24.26
C PHE A 407 10.82 -16.88 -25.25
N ALA A 408 10.06 -15.86 -24.88
CA ALA A 408 9.12 -15.23 -25.79
C ALA A 408 8.94 -13.74 -25.43
N SER A 409 8.52 -12.98 -26.44
CA SER A 409 8.01 -11.62 -26.28
C SER A 409 6.68 -11.47 -27.01
N ASP A 410 5.87 -10.54 -26.52
CA ASP A 410 4.67 -10.04 -27.18
C ASP A 410 4.84 -8.54 -27.33
N ALA A 411 5.32 -8.12 -28.51
CA ALA A 411 5.64 -6.72 -28.79
C ALA A 411 4.38 -5.84 -28.82
N ASP A 412 3.26 -6.37 -29.33
CA ASP A 412 1.97 -5.66 -29.38
C ASP A 412 1.46 -5.33 -27.97
N ASN A 413 1.74 -6.21 -27.01
CA ASN A 413 1.34 -6.07 -25.62
C ASN A 413 2.49 -5.65 -24.68
N GLY A 414 3.67 -5.34 -25.23
CA GLY A 414 4.86 -4.96 -24.48
C GLY A 414 5.22 -5.93 -23.35
N SER A 415 5.08 -7.25 -23.54
CA SER A 415 5.28 -8.24 -22.47
C SER A 415 6.41 -9.24 -22.79
N HIS A 416 7.25 -9.53 -21.80
CA HIS A 416 8.30 -10.56 -21.90
C HIS A 416 7.99 -11.76 -21.02
N TYR A 417 8.28 -12.96 -21.53
CA TYR A 417 8.01 -14.22 -20.85
C TYR A 417 9.33 -14.93 -20.52
N LEU A 418 9.47 -15.29 -19.25
CA LEU A 418 10.71 -15.80 -18.68
C LEU A 418 10.46 -17.12 -17.96
N LEU A 419 11.29 -18.13 -18.22
CA LEU A 419 11.28 -19.38 -17.47
C LEU A 419 12.27 -19.27 -16.31
N LYS A 420 11.80 -19.48 -15.08
CA LYS A 420 12.69 -19.62 -13.93
C LYS A 420 13.20 -21.05 -13.84
N ALA A 421 14.50 -21.19 -13.65
CA ALA A 421 15.14 -22.47 -13.35
C ALA A 421 16.22 -22.27 -12.28
N THR A 422 16.45 -23.27 -11.43
CA THR A 422 17.50 -23.22 -10.41
C THR A 422 18.63 -24.16 -10.77
N LEU A 423 19.87 -23.67 -10.84
CA LEU A 423 21.01 -24.50 -11.13
C LEU A 423 21.39 -25.34 -9.90
N GLY A 424 21.10 -26.64 -9.98
CA GLY A 424 21.50 -27.62 -8.98
C GLY A 424 22.71 -28.42 -9.46
N GLN A 425 23.56 -28.86 -8.54
CA GLN A 425 24.71 -29.71 -8.85
C GLN A 425 24.35 -31.18 -8.61
N PHE A 426 24.63 -32.03 -9.60
CA PHE A 426 24.60 -33.49 -9.43
C PHE A 426 25.88 -33.97 -8.74
N ARG A 427 25.85 -35.22 -8.24
CA ARG A 427 27.08 -35.91 -7.83
C ARG A 427 28.07 -35.89 -8.99
N GLY A 428 29.36 -35.67 -8.72
CA GLY A 428 30.39 -35.59 -9.76
C GLY A 428 30.54 -34.23 -10.44
N GLY A 429 29.93 -33.17 -9.89
CA GLY A 429 30.25 -31.78 -10.27
C GLY A 429 29.64 -31.34 -11.60
N ILE A 430 28.49 -31.88 -11.99
CA ILE A 430 27.78 -31.46 -13.20
C ILE A 430 26.51 -30.71 -12.81
N GLY A 431 26.42 -29.44 -13.21
CA GLY A 431 25.22 -28.65 -13.03
C GLY A 431 24.06 -29.10 -13.92
N ALA A 432 22.84 -28.97 -13.42
CA ALA A 432 21.63 -29.05 -14.23
C ALA A 432 20.54 -28.15 -13.70
N TRP A 433 19.83 -27.54 -14.64
CA TRP A 433 18.73 -26.62 -14.37
C TRP A 433 17.50 -27.39 -13.89
N GLN A 434 17.12 -27.12 -12.65
CA GLN A 434 15.91 -27.62 -12.03
C GLN A 434 14.76 -26.66 -12.33
N VAL A 435 13.77 -27.14 -13.07
CA VAL A 435 12.57 -26.38 -13.42
C VAL A 435 11.43 -26.74 -12.47
N GLY A 436 11.23 -25.92 -11.44
CA GLY A 436 9.95 -25.82 -10.74
C GLY A 436 9.11 -24.83 -11.53
N PRO A 437 8.00 -25.23 -12.18
CA PRO A 437 7.50 -24.56 -13.39
C PRO A 437 6.92 -23.19 -13.04
N GLU A 438 7.78 -22.20 -12.89
CA GLU A 438 7.41 -20.82 -12.66
C GLU A 438 7.75 -20.04 -13.93
N VAL A 439 6.72 -19.44 -14.52
CA VAL A 439 6.87 -18.50 -15.63
C VAL A 439 6.65 -17.12 -15.08
N ALA A 440 7.64 -16.26 -15.25
CA ALA A 440 7.57 -14.87 -14.87
C ALA A 440 7.28 -14.02 -16.12
N VAL A 441 6.33 -13.10 -15.98
CA VAL A 441 5.87 -12.22 -17.06
C VAL A 441 6.15 -10.79 -16.65
N LEU A 442 7.03 -10.12 -17.40
CA LEU A 442 7.26 -8.70 -17.28
C LEU A 442 6.30 -7.97 -18.21
N THR A 443 5.44 -7.12 -17.65
CA THR A 443 4.41 -6.42 -18.43
C THR A 443 4.10 -5.03 -17.86
N PRO A 444 3.92 -3.99 -18.70
CA PRO A 444 3.48 -2.67 -18.24
C PRO A 444 1.96 -2.63 -17.99
N LYS A 445 1.24 -3.74 -18.21
CA LYS A 445 -0.23 -3.80 -18.18
C LYS A 445 -0.81 -3.89 -16.78
N THR A 446 -0.42 -2.97 -15.90
CA THR A 446 -0.92 -2.91 -14.51
C THR A 446 -2.45 -2.91 -14.43
N GLU A 447 -3.11 -2.14 -15.31
CA GLU A 447 -4.57 -2.05 -15.34
C GLU A 447 -5.29 -3.36 -15.68
N SER A 448 -4.64 -4.24 -16.45
CA SER A 448 -5.21 -5.56 -16.79
C SER A 448 -5.41 -6.46 -15.58
N PHE A 449 -4.70 -6.20 -14.48
CA PHE A 449 -4.81 -6.96 -13.23
C PHE A 449 -5.88 -6.44 -12.27
N ARG A 450 -6.73 -5.50 -12.72
CA ARG A 450 -7.89 -5.02 -11.95
C ARG A 450 -9.18 -5.77 -12.26
N GLN A 451 -9.28 -6.32 -13.47
CA GLN A 451 -10.51 -6.92 -13.97
C GLN A 451 -10.32 -8.40 -14.28
N ALA A 452 -11.23 -9.24 -13.78
CA ALA A 452 -11.13 -10.69 -13.94
C ALA A 452 -11.09 -11.14 -15.42
N ALA A 453 -11.79 -10.44 -16.33
CA ALA A 453 -11.76 -10.77 -17.76
C ALA A 453 -10.37 -10.53 -18.38
N GLN A 454 -9.71 -9.44 -18.03
CA GLN A 454 -8.39 -9.08 -18.53
C GLN A 454 -7.29 -9.95 -17.90
N ILE A 455 -7.42 -10.28 -16.61
CA ILE A 455 -6.53 -11.24 -15.94
C ILE A 455 -6.52 -12.58 -16.69
N ARG A 456 -7.70 -13.11 -17.06
CA ARG A 456 -7.79 -14.37 -17.81
C ARG A 456 -7.04 -14.30 -19.13
N GLN A 457 -7.20 -13.21 -19.89
CA GLN A 457 -6.48 -13.04 -21.16
C GLN A 457 -4.96 -13.04 -20.99
N GLU A 458 -4.43 -12.36 -19.97
CA GLU A 458 -2.98 -12.33 -19.72
C GLU A 458 -2.46 -13.69 -19.19
N VAL A 459 -3.26 -14.41 -18.41
CA VAL A 459 -2.97 -15.79 -17.97
C VAL A 459 -2.95 -16.75 -19.16
N ASP A 460 -3.98 -16.75 -19.98
CA ASP A 460 -4.12 -17.66 -21.13
C ASP A 460 -2.98 -17.43 -22.14
N LYS A 461 -2.64 -16.16 -22.42
CA LYS A 461 -1.46 -15.83 -23.25
C LYS A 461 -0.16 -16.40 -22.69
N ALA A 462 0.08 -16.28 -21.38
CA ALA A 462 1.28 -16.84 -20.77
C ALA A 462 1.34 -18.37 -20.88
N LEU A 463 0.19 -19.04 -20.78
CA LEU A 463 0.06 -20.50 -20.95
C LEU A 463 0.29 -20.91 -22.41
N ASP A 464 -0.20 -20.15 -23.37
CA ASP A 464 0.04 -20.37 -24.80
C ASP A 464 1.52 -20.20 -25.14
N ARG A 465 2.18 -19.16 -24.60
CA ARG A 465 3.63 -18.96 -24.78
C ARG A 465 4.43 -20.07 -24.14
N LEU A 466 4.05 -20.56 -22.96
CA LEU A 466 4.74 -21.67 -22.30
C LEU A 466 4.81 -22.93 -23.18
N ALA A 467 3.78 -23.19 -23.98
CA ALA A 467 3.73 -24.35 -24.87
C ALA A 467 4.87 -24.37 -25.91
N LEU A 468 5.49 -23.22 -26.23
CA LEU A 468 6.64 -23.11 -27.13
C LEU A 468 7.87 -23.86 -26.61
N ILE A 469 8.09 -23.85 -25.29
CA ILE A 469 9.29 -24.42 -24.67
C ILE A 469 8.99 -25.65 -23.81
N MET A 470 7.78 -25.77 -23.26
CA MET A 470 7.36 -26.91 -22.43
C MET A 470 5.96 -27.40 -22.83
N PRO A 471 5.80 -27.98 -24.04
CA PRO A 471 4.49 -28.43 -24.55
C PRO A 471 3.83 -29.51 -23.69
N ASN A 472 4.61 -30.22 -22.87
CA ASN A 472 4.14 -31.30 -21.99
C ASN A 472 3.99 -30.86 -20.52
N ALA A 473 4.11 -29.56 -20.21
CA ALA A 473 3.92 -29.07 -18.84
C ALA A 473 2.49 -29.34 -18.34
N THR A 474 2.34 -29.82 -17.11
CA THR A 474 1.05 -30.15 -16.49
C THR A 474 0.64 -29.20 -15.38
N ASP A 475 1.61 -28.46 -14.86
CA ASP A 475 1.48 -27.53 -13.75
C ASP A 475 2.43 -26.36 -14.00
N VAL A 476 1.98 -25.16 -13.65
CA VAL A 476 2.79 -23.94 -13.72
C VAL A 476 2.30 -22.92 -12.70
N ARG A 477 3.22 -22.18 -12.09
CA ARG A 477 2.96 -20.93 -11.36
C ARG A 477 3.30 -19.76 -12.28
N LEU A 478 2.31 -18.92 -12.57
CA LEU A 478 2.51 -17.69 -13.31
C LEU A 478 2.70 -16.54 -12.32
N VAL A 479 3.70 -15.70 -12.56
CA VAL A 479 3.98 -14.50 -11.77
C VAL A 479 4.09 -13.32 -12.71
N PHE A 480 3.32 -12.27 -12.48
CA PHE A 480 3.27 -11.07 -13.30
C PHE A 480 3.85 -9.89 -12.52
N SER A 481 4.64 -9.07 -13.19
CA SER A 481 5.29 -7.91 -12.59
C SER A 481 5.48 -6.79 -13.60
N ASP A 482 5.33 -5.54 -13.15
CA ASP A 482 5.76 -4.33 -13.88
C ASP A 482 7.23 -3.98 -13.57
N MET A 483 7.83 -4.66 -12.60
CA MET A 483 9.20 -4.44 -12.15
C MET A 483 10.01 -5.75 -12.12
N PRO A 484 11.24 -5.76 -12.66
CA PRO A 484 12.09 -6.96 -12.64
C PRO A 484 12.45 -7.47 -11.25
N GLN A 485 12.65 -6.55 -10.32
CA GLN A 485 13.06 -6.87 -8.94
C GLN A 485 12.01 -7.73 -8.21
N GLY A 486 10.72 -7.57 -8.54
CA GLY A 486 9.63 -8.44 -8.07
C GLY A 486 9.83 -9.91 -8.45
N ILE A 487 10.38 -10.15 -9.65
CA ILE A 487 10.66 -11.48 -10.18
C ILE A 487 11.99 -12.02 -9.61
N TRP A 488 13.07 -11.24 -9.71
CA TRP A 488 14.42 -11.71 -9.36
C TRP A 488 14.58 -12.02 -7.87
N ASN A 489 13.98 -11.21 -7.02
CA ASN A 489 14.09 -11.30 -5.57
C ASN A 489 12.86 -11.93 -4.93
N ASN A 490 11.88 -12.36 -5.75
CA ASN A 490 10.58 -12.82 -5.27
C ASN A 490 9.93 -11.81 -4.31
N ASN A 491 10.07 -10.50 -4.62
CA ASN A 491 9.53 -9.43 -3.80
C ASN A 491 8.05 -9.22 -4.10
N ALA A 492 7.19 -9.77 -3.23
CA ALA A 492 5.73 -9.64 -3.34
C ALA A 492 5.24 -8.19 -3.46
N SER A 493 5.99 -7.21 -2.94
CA SER A 493 5.60 -5.79 -3.01
C SER A 493 5.68 -5.19 -4.40
N GLU A 494 6.44 -5.83 -5.28
CA GLU A 494 6.70 -5.36 -6.64
C GLU A 494 5.99 -6.22 -7.69
N LEU A 495 5.31 -7.29 -7.27
CA LEU A 495 4.48 -8.10 -8.16
C LEU A 495 3.14 -7.40 -8.44
N LEU A 496 2.54 -7.78 -9.56
CA LEU A 496 1.16 -7.43 -9.91
C LEU A 496 0.20 -8.55 -9.51
N TYR A 497 0.54 -9.78 -9.89
CA TYR A 497 -0.37 -10.93 -9.77
C TYR A 497 0.39 -12.26 -9.75
N SER A 498 -0.16 -13.27 -9.09
CA SER A 498 0.30 -14.65 -9.28
C SER A 498 -0.83 -15.66 -9.20
N VAL A 499 -0.78 -16.67 -10.07
CA VAL A 499 -1.78 -17.75 -10.12
C VAL A 499 -1.11 -19.07 -10.48
N SER A 500 -1.65 -20.17 -9.96
CA SER A 500 -1.25 -21.52 -10.38
C SER A 500 -2.26 -22.07 -11.36
N ALA A 501 -1.76 -22.64 -12.46
CA ALA A 501 -2.54 -23.34 -13.45
C ALA A 501 -2.09 -24.80 -13.53
N SER A 502 -3.04 -25.69 -13.81
CA SER A 502 -2.76 -27.11 -13.99
C SER A 502 -3.66 -27.72 -15.06
N ARG A 503 -3.22 -28.81 -15.68
CA ARG A 503 -4.04 -29.65 -16.56
C ARG A 503 -3.75 -31.11 -16.27
N ARG A 504 -4.67 -31.99 -16.68
CA ARG A 504 -4.56 -33.40 -16.33
C ARG A 504 -3.36 -34.03 -17.01
N TYR A 505 -2.74 -34.99 -16.32
CA TYR A 505 -1.68 -35.81 -16.89
C TYR A 505 -2.23 -37.20 -17.18
N ASN A 506 -2.09 -37.66 -18.42
CA ASN A 506 -2.43 -39.03 -18.77
C ASN A 506 -1.22 -39.94 -18.56
N TYR A 507 -1.22 -40.66 -17.45
CA TYR A 507 -0.13 -41.58 -17.08
C TYR A 507 0.07 -42.74 -18.08
N ARG A 508 -0.93 -43.07 -18.92
CA ARG A 508 -0.83 -44.16 -19.90
C ARG A 508 -0.13 -43.72 -21.18
N THR A 509 -0.39 -42.51 -21.65
CA THR A 509 0.22 -41.97 -22.87
C THR A 509 1.45 -41.11 -22.57
N GLY A 510 1.66 -40.72 -21.31
CA GLY A 510 2.73 -39.84 -20.88
C GLY A 510 2.55 -38.40 -21.38
N GLN A 511 1.32 -38.00 -21.72
CA GLN A 511 0.99 -36.72 -22.33
C GLN A 511 0.01 -35.91 -21.46
N PRO A 512 0.05 -34.57 -21.53
CA PRO A 512 -1.00 -33.74 -20.95
C PRO A 512 -2.35 -33.99 -21.62
N GLN A 513 -3.44 -33.83 -20.87
CA GLN A 513 -4.82 -34.04 -21.32
C GLN A 513 -5.71 -32.87 -20.88
N GLY A 514 -6.46 -32.33 -21.85
CA GLY A 514 -7.41 -31.25 -21.63
C GLY A 514 -6.76 -29.88 -21.51
N ASP A 515 -7.61 -28.87 -21.34
CA ASP A 515 -7.22 -27.47 -21.24
C ASP A 515 -6.62 -27.15 -19.87
N TRP A 516 -5.88 -26.04 -19.80
CA TRP A 516 -5.41 -25.50 -18.53
C TRP A 516 -6.59 -25.06 -17.65
N GLN A 517 -6.47 -25.35 -16.37
CA GLN A 517 -7.42 -24.97 -15.33
C GLN A 517 -6.70 -24.13 -14.27
N TYR A 518 -7.30 -23.01 -13.91
CA TYR A 518 -6.84 -22.13 -12.84
C TYR A 518 -8.05 -21.48 -12.16
N ASN A 519 -7.91 -21.14 -10.89
CA ASN A 519 -8.96 -20.47 -10.12
C ASN A 519 -8.46 -19.10 -9.65
N LEU A 520 -9.10 -18.04 -10.14
CA LEU A 520 -8.77 -16.66 -9.75
C LEU A 520 -9.00 -16.40 -8.25
N GLN A 521 -9.88 -17.16 -7.58
CA GLN A 521 -10.12 -17.05 -6.14
C GLN A 521 -8.95 -17.54 -5.29
N HIS A 522 -8.09 -18.42 -5.83
CA HIS A 522 -6.88 -18.90 -5.16
C HIS A 522 -5.61 -18.18 -5.63
N ALA A 523 -5.78 -17.18 -6.50
CA ALA A 523 -4.68 -16.35 -6.94
C ALA A 523 -4.37 -15.24 -5.93
N GLN A 524 -3.19 -14.64 -6.06
CA GLN A 524 -2.76 -13.49 -5.27
C GLN A 524 -2.74 -12.25 -6.15
N ASN A 525 -3.50 -11.22 -5.78
CA ASN A 525 -3.47 -9.92 -6.43
C ASN A 525 -2.64 -8.95 -5.57
N TYR A 526 -1.38 -8.77 -5.97
CA TYR A 526 -0.43 -7.92 -5.26
C TYR A 526 -0.62 -6.44 -5.60
N LEU A 527 -1.19 -6.12 -6.77
CA LEU A 527 -1.53 -4.75 -7.16
C LEU A 527 -2.44 -4.08 -6.12
N PHE A 528 -3.54 -4.73 -5.74
CA PHE A 528 -4.44 -4.18 -4.72
C PHE A 528 -3.77 -4.05 -3.35
N GLN A 529 -2.89 -4.99 -2.97
CA GLN A 529 -2.14 -4.90 -1.72
C GLN A 529 -1.12 -3.75 -1.73
N ARG A 530 -0.50 -3.48 -2.89
CA ARG A 530 0.43 -2.37 -3.09
C ARG A 530 -0.30 -1.03 -2.97
N GLU A 531 -1.46 -0.90 -3.59
CA GLU A 531 -2.27 0.32 -3.54
C GLU A 531 -2.88 0.57 -2.17
N ALA A 532 -3.37 -0.47 -1.49
CA ALA A 532 -3.86 -0.35 -0.12
C ALA A 532 -2.79 0.20 0.82
N ARG A 533 -1.55 -0.31 0.75
CA ARG A 533 -0.42 0.20 1.54
C ARG A 533 -0.08 1.64 1.21
N ALA A 534 -0.07 2.02 -0.07
CA ALA A 534 0.17 3.39 -0.47
C ALA A 534 -0.92 4.36 0.04
N ALA A 535 -2.19 3.93 0.00
CA ALA A 535 -3.30 4.70 0.52
C ALA A 535 -3.24 4.85 2.05
N GLU A 536 -2.88 3.79 2.79
CA GLU A 536 -2.67 3.86 4.23
C GLU A 536 -1.52 4.80 4.62
N GLN A 537 -0.40 4.74 3.90
CA GLN A 537 0.73 5.65 4.10
C GLN A 537 0.32 7.10 3.88
N LYS A 538 -0.42 7.38 2.80
CA LYS A 538 -0.92 8.72 2.53
C LYS A 538 -1.86 9.23 3.64
N ARG A 539 -2.79 8.39 4.11
CA ARG A 539 -3.69 8.73 5.22
C ARG A 539 -2.92 9.04 6.51
N TYR A 540 -1.91 8.24 6.82
CA TYR A 540 -1.06 8.46 7.98
C TYR A 540 -0.28 9.78 7.89
N GLU A 541 0.24 10.12 6.71
CA GLU A 541 0.93 11.39 6.48
C GLU A 541 -0.02 12.59 6.59
N GLU A 542 -1.23 12.49 6.05
CA GLU A 542 -2.27 13.51 6.17
C GLU A 542 -2.68 13.73 7.63
N GLU A 543 -2.91 12.65 8.40
CA GLU A 543 -3.21 12.74 9.84
C GLU A 543 -2.05 13.36 10.63
N ARG A 544 -0.80 13.02 10.29
CA ARG A 544 0.39 13.59 10.93
C ARG A 544 0.46 15.10 10.69
N LEU A 545 0.28 15.54 9.43
CA LEU A 545 0.28 16.96 9.08
C LEU A 545 -0.89 17.72 9.75
N GLU A 546 -2.06 17.10 9.84
CA GLU A 546 -3.19 17.69 10.55
C GLU A 546 -2.91 17.84 12.05
N ARG A 547 -2.34 16.81 12.68
CA ARG A 547 -1.94 16.84 14.10
C ARG A 547 -0.89 17.90 14.37
N GLU A 548 0.10 18.05 13.49
CA GLU A 548 1.11 19.12 13.56
C GLU A 548 0.46 20.50 13.47
N ARG A 549 -0.45 20.72 12.52
CA ARG A 549 -1.21 21.97 12.40
C ARG A 549 -2.04 22.26 13.66
N GLN A 550 -2.73 21.25 14.19
CA GLN A 550 -3.51 21.40 15.43
C GLN A 550 -2.61 21.74 16.62
N ASN A 551 -1.44 21.12 16.73
CA ASN A 551 -0.46 21.40 17.78
C ASN A 551 0.07 22.84 17.67
N GLN A 552 0.36 23.33 16.46
CA GLN A 552 0.77 24.72 16.23
C GLN A 552 -0.31 25.71 16.68
N LEU A 553 -1.58 25.48 16.31
CA LEU A 553 -2.70 26.32 16.75
C LEU A 553 -2.84 26.31 18.28
N ARG A 554 -2.71 25.15 18.94
CA ARG A 554 -2.73 25.07 20.40
C ARG A 554 -1.58 25.84 21.06
N GLN A 555 -0.38 25.80 20.46
CA GLN A 555 0.76 26.56 20.96
C GLN A 555 0.51 28.07 20.84
N GLN A 556 0.03 28.53 19.68
CA GLN A 556 -0.34 29.93 19.48
C GLN A 556 -1.41 30.38 20.48
N ALA A 557 -2.49 29.59 20.65
CA ALA A 557 -3.51 29.89 21.65
C ALA A 557 -2.97 29.91 23.10
N ARG A 558 -1.95 29.10 23.44
CA ARG A 558 -1.30 29.18 24.77
C ARG A 558 -0.54 30.49 24.93
N VAL A 559 0.20 30.91 23.90
CA VAL A 559 0.89 32.21 23.90
C VAL A 559 -0.13 33.33 24.04
N GLU A 560 -1.20 33.34 23.26
CA GLU A 560 -2.21 34.38 23.34
C GLU A 560 -2.99 34.41 24.65
N ARG A 561 -3.24 33.26 25.31
CA ARG A 561 -3.81 33.24 26.67
C ARG A 561 -2.92 33.97 27.67
N ASN A 562 -1.60 33.74 27.57
CA ASN A 562 -0.65 34.45 28.43
C ASN A 562 -0.64 35.95 28.13
N ASN A 563 -0.70 36.32 26.84
CA ASN A 563 -0.77 37.71 26.42
C ASN A 563 -2.01 38.42 26.96
N LEU A 564 -3.19 37.80 26.85
CA LEU A 564 -4.43 38.31 27.41
C LEU A 564 -4.37 38.45 28.93
N SER A 565 -3.82 37.46 29.64
CA SER A 565 -3.65 37.55 31.09
C SER A 565 -2.70 38.68 31.49
N ASN A 566 -1.63 38.91 30.73
CA ASN A 566 -0.74 40.06 30.92
C ASN A 566 -1.51 41.37 30.73
N TYR A 567 -2.27 41.49 29.66
CA TYR A 567 -3.10 42.66 29.37
C TYR A 567 -4.13 42.93 30.48
N GLN A 568 -4.82 41.90 30.98
CA GLN A 568 -5.76 42.02 32.10
C GLN A 568 -5.07 42.54 33.37
N ARG A 569 -3.86 42.05 33.69
CA ARG A 569 -3.07 42.56 34.82
C ARG A 569 -2.67 44.04 34.65
N LEU A 570 -2.46 44.49 33.42
CA LEU A 570 -2.22 45.92 33.14
C LEU A 570 -3.48 46.75 33.39
N GLN A 571 -4.65 46.25 32.99
CA GLN A 571 -5.93 46.90 33.27
C GLN A 571 -6.19 47.01 34.78
N GLU A 572 -6.07 45.91 35.51
CA GLU A 572 -6.25 45.87 36.98
C GLU A 572 -5.31 46.85 37.70
N ARG A 573 -4.07 46.98 37.21
CA ARG A 573 -3.10 47.92 37.76
C ARG A 573 -3.52 49.38 37.56
N VAL A 574 -4.03 49.72 36.36
CA VAL A 574 -4.54 51.06 36.08
C VAL A 574 -5.80 51.35 36.89
N GLU A 575 -6.68 50.36 37.07
CA GLU A 575 -7.86 50.49 37.93
C GLU A 575 -7.49 50.76 39.39
N ALA A 576 -6.44 50.11 39.90
CA ALA A 576 -6.00 50.25 41.29
C ALA A 576 -5.17 51.52 41.57
N GLY A 577 -4.33 51.94 40.62
CA GLY A 577 -3.31 52.98 40.84
C GLY A 577 -3.31 54.14 39.84
N GLY A 578 -4.28 54.21 38.93
CA GLY A 578 -4.29 55.17 37.83
C GLY A 578 -3.25 54.84 36.74
N LYS A 579 -3.20 55.69 35.70
CA LYS A 579 -2.30 55.47 34.53
C LYS A 579 -0.82 55.49 34.90
N ASP A 580 -0.45 56.26 35.92
CA ASP A 580 0.92 56.38 36.42
C ASP A 580 1.47 55.06 36.95
N ALA A 581 0.62 54.10 37.33
CA ALA A 581 1.05 52.77 37.74
C ALA A 581 1.75 51.98 36.62
N LEU A 582 1.56 52.37 35.35
CA LEU A 582 2.24 51.78 34.21
C LEU A 582 3.63 52.38 33.93
N LEU A 583 3.94 53.58 34.44
CA LEU A 583 5.24 54.25 34.21
C LEU A 583 6.46 53.34 34.44
N PRO A 584 6.54 52.51 35.50
CA PRO A 584 7.70 51.64 35.73
C PRO A 584 7.91 50.55 34.65
N MET A 585 6.95 50.34 33.75
CA MET A 585 7.08 49.41 32.62
C MET A 585 7.61 50.08 31.36
N LEU A 586 7.52 51.41 31.27
CA LEU A 586 8.05 52.20 30.16
C LEU A 586 9.38 52.87 30.53
N GLU A 587 9.64 53.04 31.83
CA GLU A 587 10.83 53.71 32.33
C GLU A 587 11.85 52.72 32.91
N GLU A 588 13.10 52.95 32.55
CA GLU A 588 14.26 52.26 33.10
C GLU A 588 15.09 53.30 33.85
N ASP A 589 14.98 53.28 35.19
CA ASP A 589 15.60 54.28 36.06
C ASP A 589 16.72 53.72 36.93
N ILE A 590 17.59 54.61 37.42
CA ILE A 590 18.74 54.25 38.26
C ILE A 590 18.20 53.70 39.57
N GLN A 591 18.45 52.43 39.86
CA GLN A 591 18.11 51.90 41.18
C GLN A 591 19.16 52.32 42.21
N TYR A 592 18.79 53.22 43.11
CA TYR A 592 19.59 53.57 44.27
C TYR A 592 19.25 52.63 45.44
N ARG A 593 20.12 51.65 45.72
CA ARG A 593 20.00 50.74 46.88
C ARG A 593 21.16 50.96 47.85
N ALA A 594 20.93 51.84 48.83
CA ALA A 594 21.93 52.20 49.84
C ALA A 594 22.50 50.99 50.63
N ALA A 595 21.78 49.87 50.73
CA ALA A 595 22.13 48.74 51.58
C ALA A 595 23.05 47.68 50.94
N SER A 596 23.18 47.61 49.61
CA SER A 596 23.85 46.48 48.93
C SER A 596 25.15 46.83 48.21
N GLY A 597 25.62 48.08 48.26
CA GLY A 597 26.89 48.51 47.63
C GLY A 597 26.93 48.47 46.09
N ALA A 598 25.95 47.84 45.44
CA ALA A 598 25.73 47.88 44.00
C ALA A 598 25.07 49.22 43.60
N ASN A 599 25.88 50.26 43.44
CA ASN A 599 25.38 51.61 43.17
C ASN A 599 25.49 51.94 41.67
N ALA A 600 24.45 51.65 40.88
CA ALA A 600 24.35 52.08 39.48
C ALA A 600 24.59 53.59 39.32
N TYR A 601 24.11 54.38 40.28
CA TYR A 601 24.41 55.82 40.35
C TYR A 601 25.91 56.12 40.58
N ALA A 602 26.59 55.38 41.47
CA ALA A 602 28.02 55.59 41.70
C ALA A 602 28.86 55.22 40.47
N ARG A 603 28.41 54.26 39.65
CA ARG A 603 29.03 53.91 38.37
C ARG A 603 28.93 55.06 37.38
N LEU A 604 27.76 55.72 37.31
CA LEU A 604 27.57 56.91 36.48
C LEU A 604 28.46 58.07 36.93
N VAL A 605 28.55 58.32 38.24
CA VAL A 605 29.47 59.34 38.81
C VAL A 605 30.94 59.00 38.54
N ALA A 606 31.30 57.71 38.46
CA ALA A 606 32.63 57.24 38.08
C ALA A 606 32.88 57.29 36.55
N GLY A 607 31.97 57.88 35.76
CA GLY A 607 32.12 58.06 34.32
C GLY A 607 31.68 56.85 33.47
N GLN A 608 31.00 55.87 34.05
CA GLN A 608 30.41 54.75 33.29
C GLN A 608 29.05 55.14 32.70
N ALA A 609 28.58 54.36 31.71
CA ALA A 609 27.25 54.52 31.14
C ALA A 609 26.28 53.44 31.68
N ASP A 610 24.98 53.72 31.59
CA ASP A 610 23.89 52.85 32.03
C ASP A 610 22.73 52.88 31.02
N ASP A 611 21.92 51.83 30.99
CA ASP A 611 20.75 51.79 30.12
C ASP A 611 19.72 52.85 30.56
N PHE A 612 19.04 53.43 29.59
CA PHE A 612 18.08 54.50 29.79
C PHE A 612 16.88 54.30 28.88
N ALA A 613 15.69 54.23 29.46
CA ALA A 613 14.44 54.35 28.74
C ALA A 613 13.53 55.28 29.54
N ARG A 614 13.02 56.35 28.93
CA ARG A 614 12.16 57.29 29.66
C ARG A 614 11.31 58.16 28.77
N ILE A 615 10.21 58.65 29.32
CA ILE A 615 9.48 59.78 28.76
C ILE A 615 10.27 61.06 29.06
N VAL A 616 10.47 61.89 28.04
CA VAL A 616 11.19 63.17 28.13
C VAL A 616 10.43 64.26 27.39
N ARG A 617 10.61 65.51 27.81
CA ARG A 617 10.14 66.67 27.07
C ARG A 617 11.32 67.42 26.48
N VAL A 618 11.38 67.48 25.15
CA VAL A 618 12.37 68.26 24.41
C VAL A 618 11.90 69.71 24.33
N ASP A 619 12.69 70.63 24.86
CA ASP A 619 12.36 72.06 24.93
C ASP A 619 13.13 72.91 23.90
N GLY A 620 14.16 72.35 23.28
CA GLY A 620 14.99 73.01 22.27
C GLY A 620 16.20 72.20 21.85
N SER A 621 17.21 72.90 21.33
CA SER A 621 18.52 72.34 21.00
C SER A 621 19.62 73.33 21.33
N LYS A 622 20.80 72.81 21.70
CA LYS A 622 21.97 73.62 22.04
C LYS A 622 23.22 72.91 21.54
N LYS A 623 23.97 73.57 20.65
CA LYS A 623 25.00 72.91 19.82
C LYS A 623 24.34 71.79 18.99
N ASP A 624 24.97 70.63 18.89
CA ASP A 624 24.48 69.47 18.12
C ASP A 624 23.52 68.56 18.93
N ASP A 625 23.15 68.95 20.16
CA ASP A 625 22.31 68.14 21.06
C ASP A 625 20.89 68.72 21.23
N ALA A 626 19.89 67.85 21.42
CA ALA A 626 18.57 68.27 21.88
C ALA A 626 18.60 68.56 23.39
N THR A 627 17.93 69.63 23.83
CA THR A 627 17.76 69.93 25.26
C THR A 627 16.45 69.35 25.77
N VAL A 628 16.50 68.79 26.98
CA VAL A 628 15.37 68.20 27.68
C VAL A 628 15.19 68.90 29.01
N ASP A 629 13.96 69.29 29.32
CA ASP A 629 13.60 70.00 30.55
C ASP A 629 12.74 69.17 31.51
N TRP A 630 12.30 67.98 31.10
CA TRP A 630 11.52 67.04 31.92
C TRP A 630 12.00 65.60 31.72
N PRO A 631 12.13 64.77 32.78
CA PRO A 631 11.80 65.06 34.19
C PRO A 631 12.83 65.90 34.93
N TYR A 632 14.03 66.04 34.36
CA TYR A 632 15.10 66.92 34.82
C TYR A 632 15.96 67.34 33.61
N PRO A 633 16.83 68.35 33.75
CA PRO A 633 17.69 68.81 32.65
C PRO A 633 18.58 67.70 32.09
N MET A 634 18.50 67.45 30.77
CA MET A 634 19.34 66.47 30.08
C MET A 634 19.69 66.91 28.66
N ARG A 635 20.69 66.25 28.05
CA ARG A 635 21.00 66.40 26.63
C ARG A 635 20.91 65.09 25.87
N LEU A 636 20.19 65.10 24.76
CA LEU A 636 20.17 63.99 23.80
C LEU A 636 21.26 64.22 22.76
N VAL A 637 22.32 63.41 22.82
CA VAL A 637 23.57 63.63 22.08
C VAL A 637 23.37 63.48 20.58
N GLY A 638 23.74 64.49 19.80
CA GLY A 638 23.67 64.45 18.34
C GLY A 638 22.25 64.45 17.78
N GLN A 639 21.26 64.91 18.56
CA GLN A 639 19.83 64.90 18.21
C GLN A 639 19.23 66.31 18.03
N SER A 640 20.02 67.29 17.57
CA SER A 640 19.59 68.69 17.38
C SER A 640 18.32 68.86 16.53
N ASP A 641 18.01 67.88 15.68
CA ASP A 641 16.89 67.91 14.73
C ASP A 641 15.55 67.50 15.36
N LEU A 642 15.54 67.02 16.61
CA LEU A 642 14.31 66.70 17.33
C LEU A 642 13.49 67.98 17.57
N LYS A 643 12.21 67.91 17.25
CA LYS A 643 11.27 69.01 17.45
C LYS A 643 10.94 69.15 18.94
N LYS A 644 10.48 70.34 19.34
CA LYS A 644 9.93 70.52 20.69
C LYS A 644 8.69 69.64 20.86
N GLY A 645 8.61 68.92 21.97
CA GLY A 645 7.51 67.99 22.22
C GLY A 645 7.87 66.89 23.21
N TRP A 646 6.92 65.99 23.42
CA TRP A 646 7.10 64.81 24.27
C TRP A 646 7.61 63.63 23.46
N TYR A 647 8.54 62.88 24.05
CA TYR A 647 9.14 61.72 23.41
C TYR A 647 9.30 60.60 24.44
N TRP A 648 9.09 59.36 24.02
CA TRP A 648 9.67 58.21 24.71
C TRP A 648 11.00 57.89 24.06
N VAL A 649 12.07 57.92 24.84
CA VAL A 649 13.44 57.73 24.36
C VAL A 649 14.07 56.51 25.00
N LYS A 650 14.92 55.80 24.23
CA LYS A 650 15.75 54.69 24.70
C LYS A 650 17.20 54.86 24.28
N GLY A 651 18.14 54.48 25.11
CA GLY A 651 19.56 54.65 24.83
C GLY A 651 20.43 54.33 26.02
N THR A 652 21.59 54.95 26.05
CA THR A 652 22.54 54.86 27.17
C THR A 652 22.78 56.25 27.73
N ARG A 653 22.77 56.38 29.06
CA ARG A 653 23.04 57.63 29.77
C ARG A 653 24.42 57.62 30.41
N SER A 654 25.03 58.79 30.51
CA SER A 654 26.25 59.07 31.26
C SER A 654 26.18 60.47 31.89
N LEU A 655 27.13 60.81 32.76
CA LEU A 655 27.25 62.14 33.36
C LEU A 655 28.48 62.86 32.80
N ASP A 656 28.30 64.13 32.42
CA ASP A 656 29.40 65.01 32.02
C ASP A 656 29.61 66.10 33.08
N SER A 657 30.69 66.00 33.85
CA SER A 657 31.03 66.97 34.91
C SER A 657 31.54 68.31 34.38
N SER A 658 31.82 68.43 33.07
CA SER A 658 32.26 69.68 32.45
C SER A 658 31.09 70.59 32.05
N ILE A 659 29.87 70.05 32.03
CA ILE A 659 28.63 70.76 31.76
C ILE A 659 27.77 70.65 33.01
N LEU A 660 27.48 71.77 33.64
CA LEU A 660 26.59 71.80 34.81
C LEU A 660 25.17 72.18 34.38
N ASP A 661 24.18 71.65 35.09
CA ASP A 661 22.80 72.13 35.02
C ASP A 661 22.58 73.38 35.88
N ASP A 662 21.34 73.86 35.92
CA ASP A 662 20.97 75.07 36.66
C ASP A 662 21.03 74.88 38.20
N GLU A 663 21.26 73.66 38.68
CA GLU A 663 21.44 73.29 40.09
C GLU A 663 22.92 72.96 40.44
N ASP A 664 23.86 73.32 39.54
CA ASP A 664 25.30 73.03 39.65
C ASP A 664 25.64 71.52 39.67
N LEU A 665 24.77 70.64 39.14
CA LEU A 665 25.01 69.20 39.05
C LEU A 665 25.55 68.79 37.66
N PRO A 666 26.32 67.68 37.56
CA PRO A 666 26.78 67.15 36.27
C PRO A 666 25.63 66.85 35.32
N MET A 667 25.71 67.35 34.09
CA MET A 667 24.69 67.17 33.06
C MET A 667 24.56 65.70 32.67
N THR A 668 23.32 65.21 32.61
CA THR A 668 23.03 63.88 32.07
C THR A 668 23.06 63.92 30.54
N MET A 669 23.93 63.12 29.95
CA MET A 669 24.08 62.96 28.51
C MET A 669 23.47 61.62 28.08
N VAL A 670 22.58 61.62 27.10
CA VAL A 670 21.91 60.40 26.62
C VAL A 670 22.24 60.18 25.16
N GLN A 671 22.88 59.05 24.86
CA GLN A 671 23.13 58.59 23.51
C GLN A 671 21.99 57.66 23.07
N LEU A 672 21.21 58.09 22.07
CA LEU A 672 20.10 57.30 21.54
C LEU A 672 20.58 56.17 20.61
N GLY A 673 19.82 55.06 20.61
CA GLY A 673 19.95 54.01 19.59
C GLY A 673 19.34 54.39 18.24
N ALA A 674 19.59 53.60 17.19
CA ALA A 674 19.24 53.91 15.80
C ALA A 674 17.73 54.14 15.52
N THR A 675 16.83 53.65 16.38
CA THR A 675 15.36 53.84 16.29
C THR A 675 14.75 54.08 17.68
N ALA A 676 15.33 55.02 18.43
CA ALA A 676 15.11 55.08 19.87
C ALA A 676 14.49 56.39 20.38
N ALA A 677 14.01 57.28 19.51
CA ALA A 677 13.15 58.40 19.90
C ALA A 677 11.79 58.27 19.21
N GLN A 678 10.75 58.00 20.01
CA GLN A 678 9.37 57.96 19.54
C GLN A 678 8.66 59.25 19.97
N GLN A 679 8.22 60.04 19.00
CA GLN A 679 7.44 61.25 19.29
C GLN A 679 6.05 60.87 19.81
N CYS A 680 5.65 61.53 20.88
CA CYS A 680 4.33 61.42 21.48
C CYS A 680 3.39 62.51 20.97
N GLU A 681 2.12 62.17 20.81
CA GLU A 681 1.06 63.08 20.39
C GLU A 681 0.45 63.83 21.57
N LYS A 682 0.40 63.22 22.77
CA LYS A 682 -0.19 63.86 23.96
C LYS A 682 0.88 64.25 24.97
N GLU A 683 0.49 65.20 25.82
CA GLU A 683 1.32 65.64 26.94
C GLU A 683 1.69 64.46 27.84
N GLY A 684 2.96 64.40 28.26
CA GLY A 684 3.48 63.34 29.11
C GLY A 684 3.46 61.95 28.46
N CYS A 685 3.31 61.86 27.12
CA CYS A 685 3.11 60.60 26.42
C CYS A 685 1.94 59.77 27.01
N ALA A 686 0.85 60.42 27.40
CA ALA A 686 -0.29 59.78 28.06
C ALA A 686 -0.91 58.62 27.25
N GLU A 687 -0.74 58.62 25.92
CA GLU A 687 -1.13 57.54 25.02
C GLU A 687 -0.28 56.26 25.17
N LEU A 688 0.95 56.37 25.66
CA LEU A 688 1.81 55.22 25.97
C LEU A 688 1.50 54.60 27.33
N LEU A 689 0.83 55.36 28.21
CA LEU A 689 0.36 54.91 29.52
C LEU A 689 -1.04 54.25 29.45
N GLU A 690 -1.41 53.72 28.28
CA GLU A 690 -2.59 52.88 28.10
C GLU A 690 -2.17 51.39 28.16
N PRO A 691 -2.94 50.51 28.82
CA PRO A 691 -2.64 49.08 28.89
C PRO A 691 -2.35 48.44 27.52
N LEU A 692 -3.07 48.87 26.48
CA LEU A 692 -2.89 48.34 25.12
C LEU A 692 -1.56 48.80 24.49
N ALA A 693 -1.16 50.07 24.71
CA ALA A 693 0.09 50.60 24.20
C ALA A 693 1.29 49.90 24.86
N VAL A 694 1.24 49.70 26.18
CA VAL A 694 2.26 48.95 26.92
C VAL A 694 2.35 47.51 26.45
N MET A 695 1.22 46.84 26.26
CA MET A 695 1.20 45.45 25.79
C MET A 695 1.83 45.30 24.41
N ARG A 696 1.48 46.18 23.46
CA ARG A 696 2.06 46.20 22.10
C ARG A 696 3.57 46.44 22.12
N MET A 697 4.03 47.36 22.97
CA MET A 697 5.46 47.59 23.17
C MET A 697 6.18 46.38 23.77
N GLN A 698 5.57 45.69 24.74
CA GLN A 698 6.14 44.48 25.35
C GLN A 698 6.22 43.31 24.38
N LEU A 699 5.23 43.15 23.49
CA LEU A 699 5.22 42.12 22.47
C LEU A 699 6.07 42.47 21.24
N GLY A 700 6.38 43.75 21.03
CA GLY A 700 6.96 44.24 19.78
C GLY A 700 6.00 44.13 18.59
N ASP A 701 4.69 44.05 18.86
CA ASP A 701 3.63 43.92 17.87
C ASP A 701 2.65 45.11 17.98
N PRO A 702 2.74 46.11 17.07
CA PRO A 702 1.89 47.29 17.12
C PRO A 702 0.43 47.02 16.76
N ASP A 703 0.14 45.91 16.10
CA ASP A 703 -1.20 45.56 15.62
C ASP A 703 -1.93 44.60 16.57
N TRP A 704 -1.23 44.07 17.57
CA TRP A 704 -1.84 43.18 18.57
C TRP A 704 -3.05 43.84 19.22
N THR A 705 -4.16 43.10 19.31
CA THR A 705 -5.36 43.49 20.05
C THR A 705 -5.86 42.33 20.90
N PRO A 706 -6.51 42.60 22.04
CA PRO A 706 -7.12 41.56 22.85
C PRO A 706 -8.20 40.78 22.07
N GLU A 707 -8.91 41.41 21.14
CA GLU A 707 -9.90 40.73 20.29
C GLU A 707 -9.24 39.75 19.32
N ALA A 708 -8.12 40.12 18.71
CA ALA A 708 -7.37 39.24 17.81
C ALA A 708 -6.76 38.06 18.58
N ALA A 709 -6.20 38.32 19.76
CA ALA A 709 -5.69 37.28 20.65
C ALA A 709 -6.80 36.31 21.07
N GLN A 710 -7.99 36.82 21.41
CA GLN A 710 -9.15 36.00 21.74
C GLN A 710 -9.60 35.14 20.55
N ALA A 711 -9.63 35.71 19.34
CA ALA A 711 -9.99 34.96 18.14
C ALA A 711 -9.04 33.79 17.86
N VAL A 712 -7.72 33.97 18.07
CA VAL A 712 -6.73 32.87 17.97
C VAL A 712 -7.01 31.78 19.00
N ILE A 713 -7.35 32.15 20.24
CA ILE A 713 -7.68 31.20 21.31
C ILE A 713 -8.93 30.40 20.96
N ASP A 714 -9.97 31.07 20.45
CA ASP A 714 -11.24 30.45 20.06
C ASP A 714 -11.08 29.55 18.83
N SER A 715 -10.12 29.85 17.95
CA SER A 715 -9.84 29.06 16.75
C SER A 715 -9.08 27.75 17.04
N ALA A 716 -8.45 27.64 18.21
CA ALA A 716 -7.69 26.46 18.56
C ALA A 716 -8.64 25.33 18.98
N PRO A 717 -8.42 24.08 18.51
CA PRO A 717 -9.28 22.97 18.89
C PRO A 717 -9.23 22.79 20.40
N GLU A 718 -10.38 22.93 21.06
CA GLU A 718 -10.50 22.72 22.49
C GLU A 718 -9.97 21.32 22.79
N GLY A 719 -8.98 21.25 23.69
CA GLY A 719 -8.55 19.97 24.20
C GLY A 719 -9.77 19.37 24.88
N GLY A 720 -10.34 18.30 24.30
CA GLY A 720 -11.35 17.49 24.97
C GLY A 720 -10.80 17.08 26.32
N GLY A 721 -11.12 17.88 27.33
CA GLY A 721 -10.77 17.62 28.71
C GLY A 721 -11.52 16.37 29.09
N LEU A 722 -10.81 15.25 29.15
CA LEU A 722 -11.16 14.19 30.07
C LEU A 722 -11.13 14.82 31.47
N PHE A 723 -12.29 15.32 31.90
CA PHE A 723 -12.59 15.55 33.29
C PHE A 723 -12.48 14.18 33.98
N TRP A 724 -11.39 13.98 34.70
CA TRP A 724 -11.22 12.89 35.67
C TRP A 724 -11.70 13.34 37.04
#